data_AF-A0AA38Y063-F1
#
_entry.id   AF-A0AA38Y063-F1
#
_cell.length_a   1.000
_cell.length_b   1.000
_cell.length_c   1.000
_cell.angle_alpha   90.00
_cell.angle_beta   90.00
_cell.angle_gamma   90.00
#
_symmetry.space_group_name_H-M   'P 1'
#
loop_
_entity.id
_entity.type
_entity.pdbx_description
1 polymer ?
#
loop_
_entity_poly.entity_id
_entity_poly.type
_entity_poly.pdbx_seq_one_letter_code
_entity_poly.pdbx_strand_id
1 'polypeptide(L)'
;MDAFHFDTDVITPYFPVLIPDGQSSGLLSSKAHEKMASWKPLSISISALIIFSSVAYLLFLSTPFFSIRHHQQQSSLSESRRKHFRAPAVNPFSEIDGHEASEIYTFLQRSSNLSVTTDVVRGGGSANYLVELLRPNKSDVVDFLDHNGPIPERWARVSNIELRQDDAHIVDYMVGPLPPSNDTQILPLIYPHNSGRNYVQSPISDVFALLDWALSIGENASDITQELLGATTNRHDPSDPDALVIGARPALIDHGSMVHWLEFFGSGIESDSRSLLAQGLYVKLDTPTANPSTWTTGEWFYNGILYSNDTVLREAIKSPDFVKLELNRDGSWTDTEDFGASSFPERDMPPPLSIQPYGPRYHLDREQNYVSWMGFSFYLSTAQTTALSLFDIRYNSSRLIYQLGLQEALAHYAGVEPMQSGLEFLDTFFGMGSMMFSLVPGVDCPGHAEFIDMSYHKGGKMYTNKNAICVFEYTSDAPLQRHTSTFSATVSRNTYLVVRSVSTVGNYDYTIDYIFYLDGSVEVKLRASGYIFGAFHAEPRTNTQTTDTAARDERDDTNTRNEYGYRVHQALHTSMHDHVVVFKADFDVCGTSNTFVRTSVEPLRREYDWDRPEVPAGAGRNTMHMVHRPVERETGLDWPKNGRDMFLVTSNTTNKWGEKRAYRILGGTGMGNPAHLTILNSTTLGRSASWSSSDLWVLKNHPDTEPSAAHHLNYLEPLDPLVDFEKMVDDEEITEEDLVVYFNLGGHHVPTTQDIPNTLMHTSASSVMFVPFNYFDDDVSRATRQGVRIDRRRAQPRGSVGGATRAPAVGDVVGTNAKEDVRRSSKPRSHTMKSNHDDKIRDDDDKQVKYFGARYTKDVKIPKEMLSPDLSHYMKSRDGGPAGEWKTVRNHVGGGLLGLFVGKERLEDDERLDW
;
A
#
# COMPACT_ATOMS: atom_id res chain seq x y z
N MET A 1 -24.16 15.17 23.76
CA MET A 1 -24.58 16.03 22.64
C MET A 1 -23.52 17.10 22.50
N ASP A 2 -22.50 16.81 21.70
CA ASP A 2 -21.64 17.77 20.99
C ASP A 2 -21.01 16.91 19.88
N ALA A 3 -21.44 17.18 18.65
CA ALA A 3 -21.16 16.38 17.46
C ALA A 3 -19.77 16.74 16.91
N PHE A 4 -19.02 15.71 16.55
CA PHE A 4 -17.76 15.83 15.82
C PHE A 4 -18.07 16.15 14.35
N HIS A 5 -17.66 17.33 13.87
CA HIS A 5 -17.60 17.59 12.44
C HIS A 5 -16.33 16.94 11.88
N PHE A 6 -16.52 15.88 11.10
CA PHE A 6 -15.59 15.49 10.06
C PHE A 6 -15.78 16.45 8.88
N ASP A 7 -14.72 17.10 8.41
CA ASP A 7 -14.74 17.75 7.09
C ASP A 7 -14.75 16.62 6.05
N THR A 8 -15.91 16.36 5.46
CA THR A 8 -16.16 15.37 4.40
C THR A 8 -15.92 15.90 2.99
N ASP A 9 -15.17 17.00 2.83
CA ASP A 9 -14.92 17.61 1.52
C ASP A 9 -13.72 16.96 0.80
N VAL A 10 -13.79 15.66 0.51
CA VAL A 10 -12.93 15.00 -0.50
C VAL A 10 -13.78 13.96 -1.26
N ILE A 11 -14.17 14.34 -2.48
CA ILE A 11 -15.09 13.61 -3.36
C ILE A 11 -14.38 12.41 -4.00
N THR A 12 -14.90 11.21 -3.75
CA THR A 12 -14.64 9.97 -4.51
C THR A 12 -15.06 10.14 -5.98
N PRO A 13 -14.41 9.47 -6.96
CA PRO A 13 -14.72 9.66 -8.38
C PRO A 13 -16.00 8.94 -8.84
N TYR A 14 -16.79 8.38 -7.93
CA TYR A 14 -18.12 7.86 -8.21
C TYR A 14 -19.14 8.73 -7.46
N PHE A 15 -19.84 9.60 -8.22
CA PHE A 15 -20.90 10.57 -7.83
C PHE A 15 -20.46 11.97 -7.34
N PRO A 16 -20.77 13.06 -8.08
CA PRO A 16 -20.71 14.42 -7.56
C PRO A 16 -22.05 14.88 -6.99
N VAL A 17 -22.01 15.41 -5.78
CA VAL A 17 -23.06 16.19 -5.16
C VAL A 17 -23.21 17.54 -5.89
N LEU A 18 -24.39 17.79 -6.47
CA LEU A 18 -24.80 19.12 -6.92
C LEU A 18 -25.28 19.93 -5.72
N ILE A 19 -24.54 20.95 -5.29
CA ILE A 19 -25.05 21.97 -4.36
C ILE A 19 -25.78 23.03 -5.19
N PRO A 20 -27.10 23.24 -5.04
CA PRO A 20 -27.76 24.41 -5.61
C PRO A 20 -27.56 25.62 -4.70
N ASP A 21 -26.96 26.67 -5.24
CA ASP A 21 -27.09 28.02 -4.72
C ASP A 21 -28.58 28.41 -4.65
N GLY A 22 -29.06 28.74 -3.45
CA GLY A 22 -30.44 29.12 -3.23
C GLY A 22 -30.63 29.99 -2.00
N GLN A 23 -30.45 31.30 -2.17
CA GLN A 23 -31.00 32.28 -1.25
C GLN A 23 -32.51 32.11 -1.10
N SER A 24 -32.95 32.16 0.16
CA SER A 24 -34.29 32.32 0.69
C SER A 24 -35.38 32.88 -0.24
N SER A 25 -36.57 32.26 -0.23
CA SER A 25 -37.74 32.86 0.44
C SER A 25 -39.00 31.97 0.34
N GLY A 26 -39.49 31.59 1.53
CA GLY A 26 -40.90 31.43 1.96
C GLY A 26 -41.95 30.82 1.03
N LEU A 27 -42.61 29.76 1.52
CA LEU A 27 -44.05 29.75 1.86
C LEU A 27 -44.44 28.42 2.50
N LEU A 28 -44.72 28.44 3.81
CA LEU A 28 -45.44 27.39 4.54
C LEU A 28 -46.93 27.72 4.55
N SER A 29 -47.78 26.70 4.43
CA SER A 29 -49.10 26.71 5.08
C SER A 29 -49.69 25.31 5.23
N SER A 30 -49.52 24.72 6.42
CA SER A 30 -50.53 23.86 7.04
C SER A 30 -51.27 24.65 8.12
N LYS A 31 -52.60 24.67 8.05
CA LYS A 31 -53.50 25.26 9.05
C LYS A 31 -53.61 24.38 10.30
N ALA A 32 -53.58 24.98 11.49
CA ALA A 32 -54.62 24.85 12.52
C ALA A 32 -54.34 25.74 13.76
N HIS A 33 -55.28 26.67 14.02
CA HIS A 33 -55.85 27.16 15.30
C HIS A 33 -55.03 27.05 16.62
N GLU A 34 -55.04 27.98 17.59
CA GLU A 34 -55.67 29.29 17.81
C GLU A 34 -55.24 29.77 19.22
N LYS A 35 -55.07 31.09 19.39
CA LYS A 35 -55.25 31.94 20.60
C LYS A 35 -54.06 32.81 21.01
N MET A 36 -54.38 34.11 21.00
CA MET A 36 -53.57 35.30 21.21
C MET A 36 -53.19 35.54 22.68
N ALA A 37 -51.99 36.09 22.91
CA ALA A 37 -51.79 37.23 23.81
C ALA A 37 -50.47 37.95 23.49
N SER A 38 -50.50 39.27 23.62
CA SER A 38 -49.56 40.29 23.15
C SER A 38 -48.24 40.37 23.94
N TRP A 39 -47.25 41.06 23.34
CA TRP A 39 -46.34 42.09 23.91
C TRP A 39 -44.96 42.04 23.20
N LYS A 40 -44.73 42.96 22.26
CA LYS A 40 -43.39 43.48 21.90
C LYS A 40 -43.19 44.74 22.78
N PRO A 41 -42.05 44.92 23.47
CA PRO A 41 -40.77 45.20 22.81
C PRO A 41 -39.54 44.61 23.53
N LEU A 42 -38.77 43.72 22.87
CA LEU A 42 -37.44 43.32 23.36
C LEU A 42 -36.49 42.93 22.21
N SER A 43 -36.53 43.66 21.10
CA SER A 43 -35.65 43.39 19.94
C SER A 43 -34.59 44.46 19.68
N ILE A 44 -34.41 45.42 20.61
CA ILE A 44 -33.39 46.49 20.48
C ILE A 44 -32.21 46.29 21.46
N SER A 45 -32.34 45.43 22.48
CA SER A 45 -31.28 45.23 23.50
C SER A 45 -30.30 44.09 23.20
N ILE A 46 -30.59 43.19 22.26
CA ILE A 46 -29.73 42.02 21.98
C ILE A 46 -28.61 42.37 20.99
N SER A 47 -28.88 43.23 20.00
CA SER A 47 -27.88 43.63 19.00
C SER A 47 -26.76 44.50 19.58
N ALA A 48 -27.04 45.28 20.63
CA ALA A 48 -26.03 46.09 21.31
C ALA A 48 -25.12 45.26 22.22
N LEU A 49 -25.61 44.14 22.79
CA LEU A 49 -24.83 43.28 23.67
C LEU A 49 -23.78 42.47 22.89
N ILE A 50 -24.14 42.01 21.68
CA ILE A 50 -23.27 41.20 20.83
C ILE A 50 -22.12 42.05 20.27
N ILE A 51 -22.37 43.32 19.92
CA ILE A 51 -21.31 44.22 19.43
C ILE A 51 -20.32 44.60 20.56
N PHE A 52 -20.80 44.76 21.80
CA PHE A 52 -19.93 45.08 22.93
C PHE A 52 -19.04 43.91 23.37
N SER A 53 -19.54 42.67 23.29
CA SER A 53 -18.75 41.47 23.59
C SER A 53 -17.62 41.23 22.59
N SER A 54 -17.85 41.53 21.31
CA SER A 54 -16.85 41.34 20.25
C SER A 54 -15.69 42.33 20.36
N VAL A 55 -15.96 43.58 20.76
CA VAL A 55 -14.93 44.62 20.93
C VAL A 55 -14.12 44.41 22.21
N ALA A 56 -14.73 43.90 23.29
CA ALA A 56 -14.02 43.57 24.53
C ALA A 56 -13.05 42.37 24.36
N TYR A 57 -13.43 41.38 23.55
CA TYR A 57 -12.57 40.22 23.25
C TYR A 57 -11.34 40.60 22.42
N LEU A 58 -11.49 41.51 21.44
CA LEU A 58 -10.39 42.00 20.62
C LEU A 58 -9.40 42.91 21.39
N LEU A 59 -9.87 43.61 22.43
CA LEU A 59 -9.00 44.40 23.31
C LEU A 59 -8.25 43.54 24.34
N PHE A 60 -8.73 42.34 24.67
CA PHE A 60 -8.05 41.41 25.58
C PHE A 60 -6.83 40.71 24.94
N LEU A 61 -6.80 40.61 23.61
CA LEU A 61 -5.70 39.98 22.85
C LEU A 61 -4.49 40.90 22.60
N SER A 62 -4.55 42.18 22.98
CA SER A 62 -3.53 43.19 22.60
C SER A 62 -2.75 43.82 23.77
N THR A 63 -2.76 43.23 24.97
CA THR A 63 -1.91 43.73 26.08
C THR A 63 -0.78 42.76 26.44
N PRO A 64 0.50 43.21 26.50
CA PRO A 64 1.62 42.37 26.87
C PRO A 64 1.67 42.27 28.40
N PHE A 65 1.21 41.16 28.97
CA PHE A 65 1.34 40.92 30.41
C PHE A 65 2.66 40.23 30.75
N PHE A 66 3.44 40.95 31.56
CA PHE A 66 4.63 40.50 32.28
C PHE A 66 4.41 39.15 32.96
N SER A 67 5.28 38.19 32.65
CA SER A 67 5.34 36.90 33.34
C SER A 67 6.01 37.07 34.71
N ILE A 68 5.24 36.89 35.78
CA ILE A 68 5.75 36.77 37.16
C ILE A 68 6.30 35.35 37.33
N ARG A 69 7.61 35.25 37.59
CA ARG A 69 8.30 33.99 37.92
C ARG A 69 7.73 33.39 39.21
N HIS A 70 7.05 32.26 39.11
CA HIS A 70 6.98 31.30 40.22
C HIS A 70 8.19 30.37 40.13
N HIS A 71 9.09 30.46 41.12
CA HIS A 71 10.14 29.47 41.35
C HIS A 71 9.50 28.17 41.83
N GLN A 72 9.27 27.23 40.91
CA GLN A 72 9.22 25.81 41.23
C GLN A 72 10.59 25.20 40.91
N GLN A 73 11.22 24.68 41.94
CA GLN A 73 12.55 24.09 41.92
C GLN A 73 12.48 22.74 41.19
N GLN A 74 12.61 22.77 39.86
CA GLN A 74 12.78 21.57 39.04
C GLN A 74 14.18 20.99 39.29
N SER A 75 14.22 19.74 39.74
CA SER A 75 15.45 18.94 39.77
C SER A 75 16.01 18.81 38.35
N SER A 76 17.23 19.28 38.15
CA SER A 76 17.94 19.26 36.89
C SER A 76 18.27 17.82 36.45
N LEU A 77 17.42 17.22 35.62
CA LEU A 77 17.87 16.23 34.65
C LEU A 77 18.34 17.01 33.42
N SER A 78 19.59 16.80 33.02
CA SER A 78 20.22 17.54 31.93
C SER A 78 19.42 17.39 30.64
N GLU A 79 18.78 18.47 30.19
CA GLU A 79 18.43 18.65 28.78
C GLU A 79 19.73 18.76 27.98
N SER A 80 20.29 17.60 27.63
CA SER A 80 21.08 17.51 26.42
C SER A 80 20.17 17.97 25.29
N ARG A 81 20.44 19.15 24.72
CA ARG A 81 19.88 19.59 23.45
C ARG A 81 20.17 18.49 22.42
N ARG A 82 19.22 17.57 22.22
CA ARG A 82 19.27 16.61 21.12
C ARG A 82 19.36 17.45 19.85
N LYS A 83 20.48 17.34 19.12
CA LYS A 83 20.57 17.89 17.77
C LYS A 83 19.35 17.38 17.00
N HIS A 84 18.55 18.26 16.42
CA HIS A 84 17.45 17.84 15.57
C HIS A 84 18.03 16.95 14.47
N PHE A 85 17.43 15.76 14.30
CA PHE A 85 17.72 14.89 13.18
C PHE A 85 17.38 15.65 11.89
N ARG A 86 18.27 15.58 10.91
CA ARG A 86 18.12 16.26 9.62
C ARG A 86 18.57 15.31 8.53
N ALA A 87 17.87 15.36 7.40
CA ALA A 87 18.29 14.68 6.19
C ALA A 87 19.70 15.14 5.77
N PRO A 88 20.49 14.27 5.12
CA PRO A 88 21.82 14.62 4.64
C PRO A 88 21.78 15.64 3.49
N ALA A 89 20.68 15.69 2.74
CA ALA A 89 20.46 16.61 1.64
C ALA A 89 18.98 17.03 1.58
N VAL A 90 18.68 18.03 0.75
CA VAL A 90 17.30 18.35 0.38
C VAL A 90 16.72 17.16 -0.39
N ASN A 91 15.45 16.84 -0.19
CA ASN A 91 14.76 15.79 -0.93
C ASN A 91 14.52 16.22 -2.39
N PRO A 92 15.25 15.68 -3.38
CA PRO A 92 15.04 16.07 -4.78
C PRO A 92 13.73 15.49 -5.35
N PHE A 93 13.08 14.59 -4.62
CA PHE A 93 11.83 13.91 -4.98
C PHE A 93 10.61 14.51 -4.26
N SER A 94 10.78 15.64 -3.56
CA SER A 94 9.65 16.30 -2.89
C SER A 94 8.63 16.76 -3.93
N GLU A 95 7.38 16.34 -3.74
CA GLU A 95 6.28 16.69 -4.63
C GLU A 95 6.06 18.21 -4.74
N ILE A 96 5.34 18.60 -5.79
CA ILE A 96 4.97 20.01 -6.01
C ILE A 96 4.14 20.49 -4.83
N ASP A 97 4.59 21.54 -4.14
CA ASP A 97 3.84 22.12 -3.03
C ASP A 97 2.74 23.10 -3.50
N GLY A 98 1.93 23.61 -2.57
CA GLY A 98 0.84 24.53 -2.89
C GLY A 98 1.30 25.87 -3.47
N HIS A 99 2.52 26.32 -3.13
CA HIS A 99 3.08 27.55 -3.67
C HIS A 99 3.57 27.32 -5.11
N GLU A 100 4.38 26.28 -5.33
CA GLU A 100 4.88 25.88 -6.65
C GLU A 100 3.71 25.64 -7.62
N ALA A 101 2.68 24.90 -7.20
CA ALA A 101 1.48 24.66 -8.01
C ALA A 101 0.78 25.97 -8.39
N SER A 102 0.58 26.88 -7.43
CA SER A 102 -0.05 28.18 -7.69
C SER A 102 0.75 29.03 -8.70
N GLU A 103 2.08 28.99 -8.63
CA GLU A 103 2.94 29.69 -9.57
C GLU A 103 2.89 29.06 -10.97
N ILE A 104 2.91 27.72 -11.05
CA ILE A 104 2.72 26.97 -12.31
C ILE A 104 1.37 27.34 -12.95
N TYR A 105 0.28 27.30 -12.18
CA TYR A 105 -1.04 27.67 -12.69
C TYR A 105 -1.09 29.11 -13.21
N THR A 106 -0.50 30.05 -12.48
CA THR A 106 -0.42 31.45 -12.89
C THR A 106 0.40 31.62 -14.16
N PHE A 107 1.49 30.87 -14.30
CA PHE A 107 2.35 30.86 -15.49
C PHE A 107 1.62 30.30 -16.71
N LEU A 108 0.90 29.18 -16.55
CA LEU A 108 0.10 28.56 -17.61
C LEU A 108 -1.00 29.51 -18.11
N GLN A 109 -1.75 30.16 -17.21
CA GLN A 109 -2.81 31.11 -17.59
C GLN A 109 -2.29 32.32 -18.38
N ARG A 110 -1.05 32.76 -18.14
CA ARG A 110 -0.43 33.88 -18.85
C ARG A 110 0.17 33.47 -20.20
N SER A 111 0.42 32.18 -20.39
CA SER A 111 1.04 31.66 -21.60
C SER A 111 -0.02 31.54 -22.69
N SER A 112 0.07 32.38 -23.73
CA SER A 112 -0.92 32.46 -24.81
C SER A 112 -1.13 31.17 -25.63
N ASN A 113 -0.32 30.13 -25.40
CA ASN A 113 -0.37 28.84 -26.10
C ASN A 113 -1.25 27.78 -25.42
N LEU A 114 -1.63 27.96 -24.15
CA LEU A 114 -2.55 27.06 -23.45
C LEU A 114 -3.63 27.93 -22.80
N SER A 115 -4.76 28.11 -23.47
CA SER A 115 -5.90 28.85 -22.91
C SER A 115 -6.58 28.00 -21.83
N VAL A 116 -5.97 27.96 -20.65
CA VAL A 116 -6.51 27.29 -19.45
C VAL A 116 -7.71 28.09 -18.97
N THR A 117 -8.90 27.51 -19.09
CA THR A 117 -10.12 28.04 -18.45
C THR A 117 -10.40 27.24 -17.18
N THR A 118 -10.71 27.91 -16.09
CA THR A 118 -11.05 27.26 -14.81
C THR A 118 -12.46 26.65 -14.78
N ASP A 119 -13.30 26.92 -15.79
CA ASP A 119 -14.69 26.45 -15.88
C ASP A 119 -14.87 25.50 -17.08
N VAL A 120 -14.67 24.21 -16.85
CA VAL A 120 -14.97 23.14 -17.83
C VAL A 120 -16.45 23.08 -18.17
N VAL A 121 -17.30 23.51 -17.25
CA VAL A 121 -18.71 23.10 -17.21
C VAL A 121 -19.55 23.70 -18.35
N ARG A 122 -19.14 24.79 -19.03
CA ARG A 122 -20.01 25.44 -20.04
C ARG A 122 -19.38 26.08 -21.28
N GLY A 123 -18.09 25.88 -21.59
CA GLY A 123 -17.57 26.52 -22.80
C GLY A 123 -16.17 26.17 -23.23
N GLY A 124 -16.01 25.05 -23.95
CA GLY A 124 -14.98 24.85 -24.97
C GLY A 124 -13.53 25.21 -24.62
N GLY A 125 -13.15 25.20 -23.34
CA GLY A 125 -11.85 25.63 -22.86
C GLY A 125 -11.09 24.48 -22.20
N SER A 126 -9.76 24.60 -22.21
CA SER A 126 -8.86 23.56 -21.69
C SER A 126 -8.80 23.61 -20.16
N ALA A 127 -8.71 22.44 -19.50
CA ALA A 127 -8.58 22.34 -18.06
C ALA A 127 -7.42 21.45 -17.63
N ASN A 128 -6.63 21.99 -16.69
CA ASN A 128 -5.51 21.28 -16.09
C ASN A 128 -6.04 20.11 -15.25
N TYR A 129 -5.76 18.91 -15.73
CA TYR A 129 -6.22 17.65 -15.17
C TYR A 129 -5.30 17.16 -14.03
N LEU A 130 -3.99 17.35 -14.17
CA LEU A 130 -2.95 16.84 -13.27
C LEU A 130 -1.78 17.82 -13.22
N VAL A 131 -1.25 18.09 -12.02
CA VAL A 131 0.06 18.75 -11.83
C VAL A 131 0.83 17.97 -10.76
N GLU A 132 1.93 17.33 -11.14
CA GLU A 132 2.80 16.54 -10.27
C GLU A 132 4.29 16.79 -10.60
N LEU A 133 5.20 16.36 -9.72
CA LEU A 133 6.64 16.47 -9.97
C LEU A 133 7.02 15.62 -11.19
N LEU A 134 7.66 16.23 -12.18
CA LEU A 134 8.43 15.46 -13.16
C LEU A 134 9.75 15.08 -12.50
N ARG A 135 9.87 13.81 -12.12
CA ARG A 135 11.01 13.32 -11.33
C ARG A 135 12.34 13.58 -12.07
N PRO A 136 13.37 14.08 -11.37
CA PRO A 136 14.68 14.34 -11.97
C PRO A 136 15.37 13.04 -12.38
N ASN A 137 16.27 13.15 -13.35
CA ASN A 137 17.06 12.04 -13.87
C ASN A 137 17.91 11.37 -12.79
N LYS A 138 18.10 10.05 -12.87
CA LYS A 138 18.88 9.28 -11.89
C LYS A 138 20.31 9.81 -11.81
N SER A 139 20.91 10.11 -12.96
CA SER A 139 22.27 10.63 -13.10
C SER A 139 22.48 11.94 -12.31
N ASP A 140 21.61 12.93 -12.49
CA ASP A 140 21.69 14.23 -11.81
C ASP A 140 21.49 14.08 -10.30
N VAL A 141 20.56 13.21 -9.87
CA VAL A 141 20.31 12.97 -8.45
C VAL A 141 21.47 12.25 -7.78
N VAL A 142 22.07 11.25 -8.44
CA VAL A 142 23.23 10.53 -7.91
C VAL A 142 24.44 11.46 -7.81
N ASP A 143 24.66 12.33 -8.80
CA ASP A 143 25.70 13.38 -8.73
C ASP A 143 25.46 14.32 -7.54
N PHE A 144 24.23 14.79 -7.35
CA PHE A 144 23.85 15.62 -6.21
C PHE A 144 24.07 14.93 -4.85
N LEU A 145 23.55 13.72 -4.67
CA LEU A 145 23.53 13.03 -3.37
C LEU A 145 24.87 12.40 -2.99
N ASP A 146 25.66 11.95 -3.96
CA ASP A 146 26.91 11.21 -3.69
C ASP A 146 28.18 11.97 -4.05
N HIS A 147 28.11 12.94 -4.97
CA HIS A 147 29.28 13.61 -5.55
C HIS A 147 29.32 15.13 -5.31
N ASN A 148 28.43 15.65 -4.47
CA ASN A 148 28.25 17.10 -4.22
C ASN A 148 27.97 17.90 -5.49
N GLY A 149 27.25 17.31 -6.44
CA GLY A 149 26.69 18.00 -7.60
C GLY A 149 25.71 19.11 -7.21
N PRO A 150 25.24 19.92 -8.18
CA PRO A 150 24.18 20.88 -7.93
C PRO A 150 22.86 20.17 -7.60
N ILE A 151 21.95 20.86 -6.90
CA ILE A 151 20.57 20.38 -6.73
C ILE A 151 19.93 20.26 -8.13
N PRO A 152 19.32 19.12 -8.49
CA PRO A 152 18.68 18.96 -9.79
C PRO A 152 17.59 20.01 -10.03
N GLU A 153 17.45 20.45 -11.29
CA GLU A 153 16.37 21.35 -11.67
C GLU A 153 15.01 20.70 -11.43
N ARG A 154 14.06 21.47 -10.88
CA ARG A 154 12.69 21.00 -10.66
C ARG A 154 11.84 21.28 -11.88
N TRP A 155 11.13 20.25 -12.35
CA TRP A 155 10.19 20.32 -13.46
C TRP A 155 8.85 19.74 -13.00
N ALA A 156 7.74 20.24 -13.53
CA ALA A 156 6.42 19.68 -13.30
C ALA A 156 5.92 18.97 -14.55
N ARG A 157 5.23 17.86 -14.36
CA ARG A 157 4.36 17.26 -15.36
C ARG A 157 2.98 17.89 -15.23
N VAL A 158 2.44 18.34 -16.35
CA VAL A 158 1.10 18.94 -16.43
C VAL A 158 0.30 18.22 -17.51
N SER A 159 -0.81 17.59 -17.13
CA SER A 159 -1.76 17.02 -18.08
C SER A 159 -2.91 18.00 -18.33
N ASN A 160 -3.26 18.23 -19.58
CA ASN A 160 -4.33 19.13 -19.99
C ASN A 160 -5.34 18.41 -20.89
N ILE A 161 -6.62 18.70 -20.72
CA ILE A 161 -7.67 18.22 -21.64
C ILE A 161 -7.85 19.25 -22.76
N GLU A 162 -7.66 18.80 -24.00
CA GLU A 162 -7.81 19.61 -25.21
C GLU A 162 -8.96 19.08 -26.09
N LEU A 163 -9.92 19.94 -26.40
CA LEU A 163 -10.97 19.63 -27.37
C LEU A 163 -10.51 19.99 -28.77
N ARG A 164 -10.55 19.01 -29.68
CA ARG A 164 -10.17 19.14 -31.09
C ARG A 164 -11.36 18.68 -31.94
N GLN A 165 -12.17 19.63 -32.40
CA GLN A 165 -13.45 19.33 -33.09
C GLN A 165 -14.40 18.53 -32.19
N ASP A 166 -14.78 17.30 -32.59
CA ASP A 166 -15.64 16.39 -31.82
C ASP A 166 -14.85 15.45 -30.89
N ASP A 167 -13.51 15.53 -30.90
CA ASP A 167 -12.62 14.67 -30.10
C ASP A 167 -12.04 15.40 -28.89
N ALA A 168 -11.73 14.62 -27.85
CA ALA A 168 -11.01 15.09 -26.67
C ALA A 168 -9.64 14.41 -26.60
N HIS A 169 -8.63 15.14 -26.16
CA HIS A 169 -7.27 14.64 -26.02
C HIS A 169 -6.76 15.00 -24.65
N ILE A 170 -6.11 14.05 -23.96
CA ILE A 170 -5.38 14.34 -22.73
C ILE A 170 -3.92 14.44 -23.11
N VAL A 171 -3.31 15.62 -22.91
CA VAL A 171 -1.98 15.98 -23.40
C VAL A 171 -1.06 16.30 -22.24
N ASP A 172 0.10 15.64 -22.19
CA ASP A 172 1.14 15.84 -21.20
C ASP A 172 2.19 16.85 -21.65
N TYR A 173 2.49 17.79 -20.76
CA TYR A 173 3.53 18.80 -20.88
C TYR A 173 4.52 18.68 -19.73
N MET A 174 5.76 19.06 -19.99
CA MET A 174 6.73 19.39 -18.95
C MET A 174 6.86 20.91 -18.84
N VAL A 175 6.79 21.41 -17.61
CA VAL A 175 6.84 22.84 -17.28
C VAL A 175 7.99 23.08 -16.32
N GLY A 176 8.96 23.89 -16.73
CA GLY A 176 10.14 24.16 -15.92
C GLY A 176 11.22 24.93 -16.67
N PRO A 177 12.34 25.25 -15.99
CA PRO A 177 12.62 24.95 -14.59
C PRO A 177 11.74 25.76 -13.62
N LEU A 178 11.57 25.24 -12.39
CA LEU A 178 10.82 25.86 -11.29
C LEU A 178 11.76 26.51 -10.25
N PRO A 179 11.31 27.58 -9.54
CA PRO A 179 10.03 28.28 -9.69
C PRO A 179 9.95 29.05 -11.03
N PRO A 180 8.74 29.35 -11.54
CA PRO A 180 8.56 30.02 -12.82
C PRO A 180 9.36 31.33 -12.95
N SER A 181 10.09 31.46 -14.05
CA SER A 181 10.98 32.57 -14.38
C SER A 181 10.93 32.88 -15.88
N ASN A 182 11.80 33.78 -16.36
CA ASN A 182 11.93 34.05 -17.80
C ASN A 182 12.49 32.84 -18.58
N ASP A 183 13.16 31.91 -17.90
CA ASP A 183 13.75 30.71 -18.51
C ASP A 183 12.76 29.52 -18.52
N THR A 184 11.63 29.65 -17.82
CA THR A 184 10.61 28.60 -17.72
C THR A 184 9.88 28.42 -19.05
N GLN A 185 9.75 27.17 -19.47
CA GLN A 185 9.20 26.75 -20.74
C GLN A 185 8.05 25.75 -20.53
N ILE A 186 7.21 25.63 -21.55
CA ILE A 186 6.18 24.60 -21.66
C ILE A 186 6.55 23.76 -22.88
N LEU A 187 6.94 22.51 -22.65
CA LEU A 187 7.39 21.59 -23.70
C LEU A 187 6.51 20.34 -23.72
N PRO A 188 6.25 19.73 -24.88
CA PRO A 188 5.62 18.41 -24.94
C PRO A 188 6.44 17.37 -24.15
N LEU A 189 5.79 16.61 -23.26
CA LEU A 189 6.46 15.52 -22.53
C LEU A 189 6.42 14.24 -23.36
N ILE A 190 7.52 13.96 -24.08
CA ILE A 190 7.61 12.80 -25.01
C ILE A 190 8.68 11.80 -24.57
N TYR A 191 9.78 12.26 -23.97
CA TYR A 191 10.92 11.40 -23.70
C TYR A 191 10.63 10.16 -22.82
N PRO A 192 9.66 10.16 -21.87
CA PRO A 192 9.36 8.96 -21.09
C PRO A 192 8.33 8.04 -21.78
N HIS A 193 7.88 8.39 -23.00
CA HIS A 193 6.84 7.69 -23.74
C HIS A 193 7.43 7.03 -25.00
N ASN A 194 7.51 5.70 -24.99
CA ASN A 194 7.99 4.92 -26.14
C ASN A 194 6.94 4.77 -27.27
N SER A 195 5.81 5.48 -27.17
CA SER A 195 4.88 5.76 -28.28
C SER A 195 5.37 6.89 -29.21
N GLY A 196 6.29 7.74 -28.74
CA GLY A 196 6.69 8.96 -29.46
C GLY A 196 5.64 10.07 -29.44
N ARG A 197 4.59 9.94 -28.61
CA ARG A 197 3.50 10.91 -28.43
C ARG A 197 3.47 11.42 -27.00
N ASN A 198 2.83 12.58 -26.79
CA ASN A 198 2.55 13.15 -25.47
C ASN A 198 1.04 13.25 -25.19
N TYR A 199 0.22 12.48 -25.90
CA TYR A 199 -1.23 12.55 -25.74
C TYR A 199 -1.89 11.20 -25.97
N VAL A 200 -3.04 11.00 -25.34
CA VAL A 200 -4.03 9.96 -25.70
C VAL A 200 -5.29 10.63 -26.21
N GLN A 201 -6.00 9.99 -27.14
CA GLN A 201 -7.32 10.44 -27.52
C GLN A 201 -8.31 9.90 -26.49
N SER A 202 -9.00 10.80 -25.80
CA SER A 202 -10.05 10.42 -24.86
C SER A 202 -11.36 10.24 -25.64
N PRO A 203 -11.97 9.05 -25.65
CA PRO A 203 -13.24 8.80 -26.31
C PRO A 203 -14.42 9.47 -25.58
N ILE A 204 -14.18 10.04 -24.40
CA ILE A 204 -15.13 10.85 -23.64
C ILE A 204 -14.53 12.23 -23.38
N SER A 205 -15.31 13.29 -23.62
CA SER A 205 -14.89 14.67 -23.36
C SER A 205 -14.90 15.01 -21.88
N ASP A 206 -15.79 14.35 -21.14
CA ASP A 206 -16.00 14.51 -19.70
C ASP A 206 -16.68 13.23 -19.17
N VAL A 207 -16.24 12.75 -18.01
CA VAL A 207 -16.89 11.62 -17.33
C VAL A 207 -18.34 11.95 -16.97
N PHE A 208 -18.67 13.23 -16.72
CA PHE A 208 -20.04 13.65 -16.46
C PHE A 208 -20.95 13.47 -17.67
N ALA A 209 -20.42 13.59 -18.89
CA ALA A 209 -21.21 13.33 -20.09
C ALA A 209 -21.58 11.83 -20.19
N LEU A 210 -20.65 10.93 -19.85
CA LEU A 210 -20.92 9.48 -19.81
C LEU A 210 -21.98 9.14 -18.76
N LEU A 211 -21.87 9.69 -17.55
CA LEU A 211 -22.85 9.49 -16.48
C LEU A 211 -24.21 10.07 -16.83
N ASP A 212 -24.26 11.29 -17.38
CA ASP A 212 -25.49 11.97 -17.80
C ASP A 212 -26.23 11.17 -18.88
N TRP A 213 -25.48 10.64 -19.86
CA TRP A 213 -26.02 9.80 -20.90
C TRP A 213 -26.53 8.45 -20.36
N ALA A 214 -25.74 7.79 -19.50
CA ALA A 214 -26.17 6.53 -18.87
C ALA A 214 -27.50 6.73 -18.11
N LEU A 215 -27.61 7.79 -17.32
CA LEU A 215 -28.86 8.14 -16.63
C LEU A 215 -30.02 8.38 -17.61
N SER A 216 -29.77 9.02 -18.76
CA SER A 216 -30.80 9.25 -19.79
C SER A 216 -31.34 7.94 -20.38
N ILE A 217 -30.49 6.91 -20.50
CA ILE A 217 -30.90 5.57 -20.91
C ILE A 217 -31.84 4.97 -19.86
N GLY A 218 -31.47 5.09 -18.57
CA GLY A 218 -32.31 4.63 -17.47
C GLY A 218 -33.67 5.33 -17.40
N GLU A 219 -33.72 6.63 -17.66
CA GLU A 219 -34.94 7.44 -17.70
C GLU A 219 -35.84 7.05 -18.89
N ASN A 220 -35.26 6.91 -20.09
CA ASN A 220 -35.96 6.52 -21.31
C ASN A 220 -36.47 5.07 -21.28
N ALA A 221 -35.80 4.20 -20.52
CA ALA A 221 -36.18 2.81 -20.29
C ALA A 221 -36.82 2.59 -18.91
N SER A 222 -37.37 3.64 -18.29
CA SER A 222 -37.98 3.57 -16.95
C SER A 222 -39.11 2.55 -16.85
N ASP A 223 -39.84 2.32 -17.94
CA ASP A 223 -40.86 1.27 -18.01
C ASP A 223 -40.26 -0.14 -17.93
N ILE A 224 -39.11 -0.36 -18.56
CA ILE A 224 -38.37 -1.63 -18.50
C ILE A 224 -37.77 -1.83 -17.10
N THR A 225 -37.08 -0.81 -16.56
CA THR A 225 -36.41 -0.91 -15.26
C THR A 225 -37.40 -1.04 -14.12
N GLN A 226 -38.53 -0.33 -14.16
CA GLN A 226 -39.60 -0.51 -13.18
C GLN A 226 -40.22 -1.91 -13.25
N GLU A 227 -40.40 -2.48 -14.45
CA GLU A 227 -41.04 -3.79 -14.65
C GLU A 227 -40.13 -4.98 -14.32
N LEU A 228 -38.82 -4.85 -14.57
CA LEU A 228 -37.82 -5.91 -14.34
C LEU A 228 -37.07 -5.77 -13.01
N LEU A 229 -36.72 -4.55 -12.63
CA LEU A 229 -35.84 -4.26 -11.48
C LEU A 229 -36.61 -3.63 -10.30
N GLY A 230 -37.87 -3.24 -10.51
CA GLY A 230 -38.73 -2.66 -9.48
C GLY A 230 -38.32 -1.25 -9.03
N ALA A 231 -37.39 -0.61 -9.75
CA ALA A 231 -36.84 0.70 -9.43
C ALA A 231 -36.47 1.46 -10.71
N THR A 232 -36.27 2.77 -10.60
CA THR A 232 -35.83 3.64 -11.69
C THR A 232 -34.58 4.43 -11.29
N THR A 233 -33.88 5.01 -12.25
CA THR A 233 -32.80 5.97 -11.98
C THR A 233 -33.36 7.27 -11.40
N ASN A 234 -32.61 7.91 -10.50
CA ASN A 234 -32.96 9.22 -9.94
C ASN A 234 -31.83 10.23 -10.15
N ARG A 235 -31.96 11.05 -11.19
CA ARG A 235 -30.97 12.10 -11.51
C ARG A 235 -30.98 13.26 -10.51
N HIS A 236 -32.11 13.51 -9.86
CA HIS A 236 -32.27 14.65 -8.97
C HIS A 236 -31.76 14.36 -7.55
N ASP A 237 -31.67 13.10 -7.19
CA ASP A 237 -31.14 12.65 -5.91
C ASP A 237 -30.22 11.42 -6.11
N PRO A 238 -28.91 11.65 -6.29
CA PRO A 238 -27.91 10.58 -6.38
C PRO A 238 -27.77 9.75 -5.10
N SER A 239 -28.31 10.25 -3.98
CA SER A 239 -28.31 9.57 -2.67
C SER A 239 -29.59 8.80 -2.38
N ASP A 240 -30.49 8.69 -3.37
CA ASP A 240 -31.70 7.89 -3.24
C ASP A 240 -31.33 6.40 -3.07
N PRO A 241 -31.63 5.78 -1.90
CA PRO A 241 -31.28 4.39 -1.64
C PRO A 241 -32.14 3.41 -2.46
N ASP A 242 -33.32 3.85 -2.92
CA ASP A 242 -34.25 3.03 -3.69
C ASP A 242 -34.04 3.16 -5.20
N ALA A 243 -33.15 4.06 -5.64
CA ALA A 243 -32.85 4.30 -7.05
C ALA A 243 -31.86 3.28 -7.65
N LEU A 244 -31.89 3.19 -8.96
CA LEU A 244 -30.88 2.47 -9.74
C LEU A 244 -29.71 3.39 -10.09
N VAL A 245 -28.52 2.81 -10.12
CA VAL A 245 -27.31 3.44 -10.64
C VAL A 245 -26.77 2.60 -11.78
N ILE A 246 -26.05 3.23 -12.72
CA ILE A 246 -25.58 2.55 -13.93
C ILE A 246 -24.05 2.58 -13.94
N GLY A 247 -23.44 1.41 -14.10
CA GLY A 247 -21.99 1.25 -14.27
C GLY A 247 -21.65 1.04 -15.73
N ALA A 248 -20.45 1.42 -16.13
CA ALA A 248 -19.98 1.29 -17.50
C ALA A 248 -18.65 0.53 -17.54
N ARG A 249 -18.53 -0.41 -18.48
CA ARG A 249 -17.26 -1.04 -18.85
C ARG A 249 -16.99 -0.85 -20.32
N PRO A 250 -15.82 -0.30 -20.69
CA PRO A 250 -15.36 -0.36 -22.07
C PRO A 250 -15.25 -1.82 -22.53
N ALA A 251 -15.92 -2.15 -23.62
CA ALA A 251 -15.83 -3.44 -24.29
C ALA A 251 -14.86 -3.42 -25.47
N LEU A 252 -14.66 -2.24 -26.05
CA LEU A 252 -13.69 -1.97 -27.10
C LEU A 252 -13.26 -0.52 -26.95
N ILE A 253 -11.95 -0.27 -27.07
CA ILE A 253 -11.37 1.06 -27.21
C ILE A 253 -10.47 1.01 -28.43
N ASP A 254 -10.78 1.81 -29.45
CA ASP A 254 -10.08 1.79 -30.73
C ASP A 254 -9.98 3.22 -31.28
N HIS A 255 -8.77 3.81 -31.20
CA HIS A 255 -8.42 5.12 -31.76
C HIS A 255 -9.47 6.22 -31.50
N GLY A 256 -9.79 6.46 -30.22
CA GLY A 256 -10.74 7.48 -29.79
C GLY A 256 -12.22 7.14 -29.95
N SER A 257 -12.55 5.96 -30.47
CA SER A 257 -13.89 5.37 -30.36
C SER A 257 -13.95 4.36 -29.22
N MET A 258 -15.10 4.24 -28.59
CA MET A 258 -15.32 3.28 -27.51
C MET A 258 -16.71 2.65 -27.62
N VAL A 259 -16.81 1.37 -27.27
CA VAL A 259 -18.08 0.67 -27.12
C VAL A 259 -18.16 0.24 -25.67
N HIS A 260 -19.24 0.56 -24.97
CA HIS A 260 -19.46 0.14 -23.59
C HIS A 260 -20.53 -0.94 -23.49
N TRP A 261 -20.38 -1.79 -22.47
CA TRP A 261 -21.50 -2.42 -21.80
C TRP A 261 -21.83 -1.63 -20.54
N LEU A 262 -23.09 -1.22 -20.41
CA LEU A 262 -23.62 -0.62 -19.20
C LEU A 262 -24.42 -1.67 -18.42
N GLU A 263 -24.31 -1.67 -17.10
CA GLU A 263 -25.08 -2.54 -16.19
C GLU A 263 -25.82 -1.69 -15.16
N PHE A 264 -27.04 -2.12 -14.82
CA PHE A 264 -27.82 -1.52 -13.74
C PHE A 264 -27.47 -2.18 -12.39
N PHE A 265 -27.29 -1.34 -11.37
CA PHE A 265 -27.03 -1.72 -9.98
C PHE A 265 -28.08 -1.09 -9.07
N GLY A 266 -28.32 -1.71 -7.91
CA GLY A 266 -28.94 -1.01 -6.79
C GLY A 266 -28.01 0.09 -6.27
N SER A 267 -28.57 1.16 -5.71
CA SER A 267 -27.82 2.31 -5.20
C SER A 267 -26.70 1.90 -4.24
N GLY A 268 -27.01 1.06 -3.25
CA GLY A 268 -26.03 0.58 -2.26
C GLY A 268 -25.50 1.68 -1.33
N ILE A 269 -26.09 2.88 -1.36
CA ILE A 269 -25.55 4.08 -0.73
C ILE A 269 -25.56 4.00 0.80
N GLU A 270 -26.39 3.14 1.40
CA GLU A 270 -26.45 2.99 2.85
C GLU A 270 -25.16 2.36 3.40
N SER A 271 -24.63 1.34 2.73
CA SER A 271 -23.45 0.58 3.16
C SER A 271 -22.23 0.76 2.23
N ASP A 272 -22.36 1.61 1.20
CA ASP A 272 -21.43 1.75 0.06
C ASP A 272 -21.18 0.41 -0.67
N SER A 273 -22.24 -0.39 -0.80
CA SER A 273 -22.20 -1.80 -1.21
C SER A 273 -22.53 -2.04 -2.68
N ARG A 274 -22.56 -0.97 -3.49
CA ARG A 274 -23.03 -0.98 -4.89
C ARG A 274 -22.48 -2.14 -5.72
N SER A 275 -21.20 -2.47 -5.55
CA SER A 275 -20.52 -3.52 -6.31
C SER A 275 -21.02 -4.94 -6.00
N LEU A 276 -21.81 -5.13 -4.95
CA LEU A 276 -22.53 -6.37 -4.63
C LEU A 276 -23.96 -6.41 -5.18
N LEU A 277 -24.45 -5.30 -5.76
CA LEU A 277 -25.85 -5.09 -6.10
C LEU A 277 -26.11 -5.04 -7.61
N ALA A 278 -25.36 -5.82 -8.39
CA ALA A 278 -25.65 -6.06 -9.81
C ALA A 278 -27.11 -6.53 -10.01
N GLN A 279 -27.79 -6.06 -11.06
CA GLN A 279 -29.22 -6.35 -11.31
C GLN A 279 -29.49 -7.19 -12.57
N GLY A 280 -28.46 -7.54 -13.34
CA GLY A 280 -28.60 -8.50 -14.45
C GLY A 280 -29.27 -7.93 -15.71
N LEU A 281 -29.39 -6.61 -15.82
CA LEU A 281 -29.85 -5.90 -17.01
C LEU A 281 -28.70 -5.08 -17.58
N TYR A 282 -28.49 -5.21 -18.89
CA TYR A 282 -27.37 -4.58 -19.58
C TYR A 282 -27.81 -3.92 -20.87
N VAL A 283 -27.11 -2.87 -21.24
CA VAL A 283 -27.32 -2.14 -22.50
C VAL A 283 -25.99 -1.73 -23.09
N LYS A 284 -25.85 -1.92 -24.40
CA LYS A 284 -24.66 -1.53 -25.14
C LYS A 284 -24.76 -0.06 -25.54
N LEU A 285 -23.66 0.65 -25.41
CA LEU A 285 -23.51 2.06 -25.79
C LEU A 285 -22.34 2.20 -26.77
N ASP A 286 -22.58 2.80 -27.92
CA ASP A 286 -21.55 3.16 -28.90
C ASP A 286 -21.22 4.65 -28.74
N THR A 287 -19.94 4.95 -28.48
CA THR A 287 -19.39 6.30 -28.34
C THR A 287 -18.30 6.51 -29.40
N PRO A 288 -18.67 6.84 -30.65
CA PRO A 288 -17.72 6.91 -31.76
C PRO A 288 -16.79 8.13 -31.70
N THR A 289 -17.19 9.18 -30.96
CA THR A 289 -16.37 10.37 -30.67
C THR A 289 -16.64 10.86 -29.26
N ALA A 290 -15.85 11.83 -28.79
CA ALA A 290 -16.03 12.46 -27.49
C ALA A 290 -17.30 13.34 -27.38
N ASN A 291 -18.01 13.57 -28.49
CA ASN A 291 -19.24 14.35 -28.55
C ASN A 291 -20.47 13.47 -28.24
N PRO A 292 -21.18 13.70 -27.11
CA PRO A 292 -22.32 12.88 -26.70
C PRO A 292 -23.48 12.85 -27.69
N SER A 293 -23.62 13.86 -28.55
CA SER A 293 -24.67 13.88 -29.58
C SER A 293 -24.50 12.82 -30.68
N THR A 294 -23.31 12.21 -30.76
CA THR A 294 -23.01 11.11 -31.70
C THR A 294 -23.27 9.73 -31.11
N TRP A 295 -23.52 9.64 -29.81
CA TRP A 295 -23.62 8.36 -29.11
C TRP A 295 -24.95 7.67 -29.39
N THR A 296 -24.93 6.34 -29.43
CA THR A 296 -26.13 5.55 -29.72
C THR A 296 -26.24 4.32 -28.83
N THR A 297 -27.47 3.98 -28.43
CA THR A 297 -27.78 2.76 -27.69
C THR A 297 -28.03 1.61 -28.66
N GLY A 298 -27.39 0.48 -28.42
CA GLY A 298 -27.51 -0.73 -29.24
C GLY A 298 -28.32 -1.82 -28.57
N GLU A 299 -27.73 -3.01 -28.54
CA GLU A 299 -28.34 -4.21 -28.00
C GLU A 299 -28.54 -4.15 -26.48
N TRP A 300 -29.58 -4.84 -26.01
CA TRP A 300 -29.87 -5.07 -24.61
C TRP A 300 -29.63 -6.53 -24.27
N PHE A 301 -29.11 -6.82 -23.08
CA PHE A 301 -28.91 -8.19 -22.62
C PHE A 301 -29.64 -8.40 -21.29
N TYR A 302 -30.40 -9.49 -21.20
CA TYR A 302 -31.10 -9.91 -19.99
C TYR A 302 -31.31 -11.42 -20.01
N ASN A 303 -31.01 -12.09 -18.89
CA ASN A 303 -31.26 -13.53 -18.72
C ASN A 303 -30.70 -14.42 -19.85
N GLY A 304 -29.45 -14.14 -20.26
CA GLY A 304 -28.76 -14.90 -21.32
C GLY A 304 -29.27 -14.63 -22.74
N ILE A 305 -30.18 -13.68 -22.95
CA ILE A 305 -30.70 -13.32 -24.27
C ILE A 305 -30.21 -11.92 -24.64
N LEU A 306 -29.70 -11.82 -25.88
CA LEU A 306 -29.40 -10.56 -26.54
C LEU A 306 -30.62 -10.10 -27.36
N TYR A 307 -31.10 -8.90 -27.07
CA TYR A 307 -32.17 -8.21 -27.76
C TYR A 307 -31.59 -7.10 -28.61
N SER A 308 -32.02 -6.96 -29.87
CA SER A 308 -31.41 -5.99 -30.80
C SER A 308 -31.61 -4.52 -30.40
N ASN A 309 -32.62 -4.23 -29.57
CA ASN A 309 -32.91 -2.92 -28.98
C ASN A 309 -33.97 -3.05 -27.87
N ASP A 310 -34.25 -1.94 -27.21
CA ASP A 310 -35.25 -1.76 -26.15
C ASP A 310 -36.68 -2.11 -26.61
N THR A 311 -37.04 -1.85 -27.87
CA THR A 311 -38.38 -2.19 -28.40
C THR A 311 -38.61 -3.70 -28.46
N VAL A 312 -37.61 -4.46 -28.90
CA VAL A 312 -37.69 -5.93 -28.94
C VAL A 312 -37.72 -6.50 -27.52
N LEU A 313 -36.93 -5.95 -26.59
CA LEU A 313 -37.00 -6.33 -25.18
C LEU A 313 -38.39 -6.06 -24.59
N ARG A 314 -38.98 -4.89 -24.83
CA ARG A 314 -40.35 -4.57 -24.38
C ARG A 314 -41.40 -5.54 -24.90
N GLU A 315 -41.27 -5.98 -26.15
CA GLU A 315 -42.21 -6.96 -26.70
C GLU A 315 -42.01 -8.34 -26.06
N ALA A 316 -40.75 -8.74 -25.81
CA ALA A 316 -40.46 -9.98 -25.12
C ALA A 316 -41.00 -10.01 -23.68
N ILE A 317 -40.90 -8.89 -22.94
CA ILE A 317 -41.41 -8.77 -21.56
C ILE A 317 -42.92 -9.07 -21.46
N LYS A 318 -43.70 -8.77 -22.50
CA LYS A 318 -45.14 -9.03 -22.53
C LYS A 318 -45.49 -10.51 -22.74
N SER A 319 -44.51 -11.34 -23.13
CA SER A 319 -44.72 -12.77 -23.34
C SER A 319 -44.99 -13.47 -22.00
N PRO A 320 -45.99 -14.37 -21.91
CA PRO A 320 -46.24 -15.15 -20.69
C PRO A 320 -45.06 -16.06 -20.31
N ASP A 321 -44.18 -16.38 -21.26
CA ASP A 321 -42.99 -17.21 -21.04
C ASP A 321 -41.74 -16.38 -20.66
N PHE A 322 -41.88 -15.06 -20.51
CA PHE A 322 -40.77 -14.21 -20.09
C PHE A 322 -40.42 -14.45 -18.62
N VAL A 323 -39.16 -14.84 -18.38
CA VAL A 323 -38.66 -15.15 -17.04
C VAL A 323 -38.01 -13.90 -16.46
N LYS A 324 -38.65 -13.32 -15.44
CA LYS A 324 -38.07 -12.29 -14.58
C LYS A 324 -37.20 -12.92 -13.51
N LEU A 325 -36.02 -12.35 -13.30
CA LEU A 325 -35.01 -12.84 -12.36
C LEU A 325 -35.17 -12.21 -10.98
N GLU A 326 -34.70 -12.93 -9.97
CA GLU A 326 -34.57 -12.42 -8.60
C GLU A 326 -33.50 -11.33 -8.54
N LEU A 327 -33.68 -10.33 -7.68
CA LEU A 327 -32.84 -9.14 -7.64
C LEU A 327 -31.96 -9.12 -6.40
N ASN A 328 -30.79 -8.48 -6.50
CA ASN A 328 -29.98 -8.17 -5.33
C ASN A 328 -30.55 -6.93 -4.65
N ARG A 329 -30.86 -7.04 -3.35
CA ARG A 329 -31.34 -5.94 -2.53
C ARG A 329 -30.33 -5.68 -1.42
N ASP A 330 -30.09 -4.41 -1.15
CA ASP A 330 -29.26 -3.96 -0.04
C ASP A 330 -29.87 -4.39 1.30
N GLY A 331 -29.06 -4.48 2.35
CA GLY A 331 -29.53 -4.80 3.70
C GLY A 331 -28.43 -5.37 4.59
N SER A 332 -28.79 -6.05 5.68
CA SER A 332 -27.81 -6.44 6.71
C SER A 332 -26.66 -7.34 6.26
N TRP A 333 -26.72 -7.93 5.07
CA TRP A 333 -25.66 -8.80 4.53
C TRP A 333 -24.56 -8.01 3.79
N THR A 334 -24.86 -6.77 3.40
CA THR A 334 -23.91 -5.84 2.79
C THR A 334 -23.26 -4.93 3.83
N ASP A 335 -23.86 -4.74 5.00
CA ASP A 335 -23.28 -3.95 6.10
C ASP A 335 -21.93 -4.50 6.56
N THR A 336 -20.90 -3.65 6.57
CA THR A 336 -19.58 -3.95 7.16
C THR A 336 -19.61 -3.98 8.69
N GLU A 337 -20.65 -3.43 9.29
CA GLU A 337 -20.78 -3.21 10.73
C GLU A 337 -21.90 -4.08 11.31
N ASP A 338 -21.53 -5.05 12.15
CA ASP A 338 -22.51 -5.83 12.91
C ASP A 338 -22.35 -5.58 14.41
N PHE A 339 -22.88 -4.44 14.89
CA PHE A 339 -22.84 -4.06 16.31
C PHE A 339 -23.82 -4.84 17.20
N GLY A 340 -24.70 -5.67 16.62
CA GLY A 340 -25.80 -6.33 17.33
C GLY A 340 -25.68 -7.85 17.47
N ALA A 341 -24.91 -8.55 16.63
CA ALA A 341 -24.99 -10.01 16.56
C ALA A 341 -24.04 -10.78 17.50
N SER A 342 -23.10 -10.13 18.19
CA SER A 342 -22.18 -10.89 19.05
C SER A 342 -22.81 -11.27 20.38
N SER A 343 -22.79 -12.57 20.66
CA SER A 343 -23.09 -13.13 21.98
C SER A 343 -21.85 -13.33 22.85
N PHE A 344 -20.67 -12.92 22.37
CA PHE A 344 -19.38 -13.06 23.08
C PHE A 344 -19.07 -11.79 23.89
N PRO A 345 -19.14 -11.82 25.23
CA PRO A 345 -18.83 -10.67 26.08
C PRO A 345 -17.37 -10.19 25.96
N GLU A 346 -16.46 -11.05 25.53
CA GLU A 346 -15.06 -10.72 25.31
C GLU A 346 -14.86 -9.74 24.14
N ARG A 347 -15.83 -9.63 23.21
CA ARG A 347 -15.78 -8.66 22.10
C ARG A 347 -15.74 -7.21 22.60
N ASP A 348 -16.36 -6.94 23.73
CA ASP A 348 -16.43 -5.60 24.33
C ASP A 348 -15.16 -5.25 25.13
N MET A 349 -14.21 -6.20 25.27
CA MET A 349 -12.92 -5.94 25.91
C MET A 349 -11.93 -5.33 24.90
N PRO A 350 -11.12 -4.34 25.31
CA PRO A 350 -10.05 -3.84 24.45
C PRO A 350 -9.09 -4.95 24.01
N PRO A 351 -8.74 -5.05 22.72
CA PRO A 351 -7.78 -6.03 22.24
C PRO A 351 -6.36 -5.72 22.74
N PRO A 352 -5.41 -6.67 22.65
CA PRO A 352 -4.01 -6.37 22.90
C PRO A 352 -3.50 -5.22 22.02
N LEU A 353 -2.80 -4.27 22.63
CA LEU A 353 -2.24 -3.12 21.94
C LEU A 353 -0.72 -3.17 21.93
N SER A 354 -0.13 -2.79 20.79
CA SER A 354 1.29 -2.48 20.72
C SER A 354 1.52 -1.11 21.36
N ILE A 355 2.57 -0.99 22.18
CA ILE A 355 2.96 0.26 22.84
C ILE A 355 4.45 0.52 22.64
N GLN A 356 4.82 1.80 22.65
CA GLN A 356 6.21 2.24 22.48
C GLN A 356 6.71 3.06 23.69
N PRO A 357 7.03 2.39 24.82
CA PRO A 357 7.18 3.03 26.12
C PRO A 357 8.31 4.08 26.23
N TYR A 358 9.24 4.12 25.28
CA TYR A 358 10.35 5.07 25.26
C TYR A 358 10.34 6.00 24.04
N GLY A 359 9.23 6.02 23.29
CA GLY A 359 9.08 6.77 22.04
C GLY A 359 9.78 6.12 20.84
N PRO A 360 9.67 6.75 19.65
CA PRO A 360 10.22 6.26 18.40
C PRO A 360 11.74 6.05 18.48
N ARG A 361 12.22 4.91 17.97
CA ARG A 361 13.67 4.65 17.77
C ARG A 361 14.12 4.83 16.33
N TYR A 362 13.18 5.17 15.44
CA TYR A 362 13.47 5.75 14.14
C TYR A 362 13.52 7.28 14.29
N HIS A 363 14.04 7.92 13.26
CA HIS A 363 14.04 9.37 13.13
C HIS A 363 13.36 9.77 11.82
N LEU A 364 12.53 10.80 11.89
CA LEU A 364 11.84 11.39 10.76
C LEU A 364 12.20 12.88 10.67
N ASP A 365 12.76 13.29 9.54
CA ASP A 365 12.82 14.69 9.13
C ASP A 365 11.59 14.97 8.27
N ARG A 366 10.62 15.71 8.82
CA ARG A 366 9.34 16.00 8.16
C ARG A 366 9.46 17.03 7.04
N GLU A 367 10.44 17.93 7.11
CA GLU A 367 10.63 18.93 6.04
C GLU A 367 11.16 18.26 4.77
N GLN A 368 11.97 17.20 4.94
CA GLN A 368 12.58 16.47 3.83
C GLN A 368 11.92 15.12 3.56
N ASN A 369 10.90 14.73 4.34
CA ASN A 369 10.31 13.39 4.29
C ASN A 369 11.37 12.27 4.31
N TYR A 370 12.34 12.39 5.22
CA TYR A 370 13.50 11.48 5.29
C TYR A 370 13.45 10.66 6.58
N VAL A 371 13.60 9.35 6.44
CA VAL A 371 13.55 8.40 7.56
C VAL A 371 14.92 7.77 7.78
N SER A 372 15.30 7.56 9.05
CA SER A 372 16.44 6.71 9.42
C SER A 372 16.09 5.76 10.55
N TRP A 373 16.50 4.49 10.41
CA TRP A 373 16.24 3.44 11.40
C TRP A 373 17.27 2.31 11.31
N MET A 374 18.01 2.07 12.40
CA MET A 374 18.86 0.87 12.61
C MET A 374 19.77 0.49 11.43
N GLY A 375 20.36 1.50 10.78
CA GLY A 375 21.24 1.34 9.61
C GLY A 375 20.56 1.75 8.30
N PHE A 376 19.23 1.65 8.21
CA PHE A 376 18.48 2.12 7.07
C PHE A 376 18.33 3.64 7.03
N SER A 377 18.27 4.17 5.82
CA SER A 377 17.75 5.51 5.56
C SER A 377 17.19 5.65 4.15
N PHE A 378 16.18 6.50 3.96
CA PHE A 378 15.52 6.71 2.67
C PHE A 378 14.66 7.99 2.68
N TYR A 379 14.39 8.52 1.49
CA TYR A 379 13.39 9.58 1.27
C TYR A 379 12.03 8.96 0.90
N LEU A 380 10.95 9.60 1.35
CA LEU A 380 9.59 9.32 0.91
C LEU A 380 9.19 10.33 -0.16
N SER A 381 8.50 9.87 -1.18
CA SER A 381 7.89 10.69 -2.24
C SER A 381 6.54 10.09 -2.61
N THR A 382 5.54 10.94 -2.82
CA THR A 382 4.21 10.54 -3.29
C THR A 382 4.06 10.92 -4.76
N ALA A 383 3.06 10.40 -5.45
CA ALA A 383 2.59 10.94 -6.73
C ALA A 383 1.08 10.79 -6.78
N GLN A 384 0.38 11.64 -7.55
CA GLN A 384 -1.08 11.58 -7.62
C GLN A 384 -1.57 10.29 -8.31
N THR A 385 -0.85 9.88 -9.35
CA THR A 385 -1.21 8.74 -10.20
C THR A 385 -0.91 7.39 -9.56
N THR A 386 0.31 7.22 -9.02
CA THR A 386 0.76 5.97 -8.39
C THR A 386 0.45 5.94 -6.91
N ALA A 387 1.39 6.24 -6.01
CA ALA A 387 1.16 6.36 -4.58
C ALA A 387 2.49 6.75 -3.92
N LEU A 388 2.80 6.16 -2.78
CA LEU A 388 4.08 6.24 -2.09
C LEU A 388 5.18 5.44 -2.82
N SER A 389 6.31 6.09 -3.07
CA SER A 389 7.59 5.52 -3.47
C SER A 389 8.69 5.89 -2.48
N LEU A 390 9.66 5.01 -2.31
CA LEU A 390 10.86 5.23 -1.51
C LEU A 390 12.07 5.42 -2.42
N PHE A 391 12.90 6.41 -2.09
CA PHE A 391 14.09 6.73 -2.86
C PHE A 391 15.35 6.73 -2.00
N ASP A 392 16.49 6.43 -2.65
CA ASP A 392 17.82 6.37 -2.06
C ASP A 392 17.85 5.50 -0.79
N ILE A 393 17.31 4.27 -0.89
CA ILE A 393 17.32 3.31 0.22
C ILE A 393 18.75 2.87 0.46
N ARG A 394 19.30 3.28 1.61
CA ARG A 394 20.65 2.93 2.03
C ARG A 394 20.64 2.04 3.25
N TYR A 395 21.68 1.23 3.40
CA TYR A 395 22.05 0.57 4.64
C TYR A 395 23.49 0.94 5.01
N ASN A 396 23.68 1.50 6.21
CA ASN A 396 24.97 2.05 6.67
C ASN A 396 25.63 2.96 5.62
N SER A 397 24.85 3.92 5.12
CA SER A 397 25.25 4.92 4.11
C SER A 397 25.56 4.38 2.70
N SER A 398 25.51 3.07 2.49
CA SER A 398 25.65 2.46 1.15
C SER A 398 24.27 2.30 0.52
N ARG A 399 24.06 2.85 -0.68
CA ARG A 399 22.82 2.63 -1.43
C ARG A 399 22.64 1.15 -1.74
N LEU A 400 21.39 0.70 -1.62
CA LEU A 400 20.93 -0.64 -1.97
C LEU A 400 19.96 -0.59 -3.14
N ILE A 401 19.02 0.34 -3.07
CA ILE A 401 17.94 0.51 -4.04
C ILE A 401 17.78 2.02 -4.27
N TYR A 402 17.90 2.48 -5.51
CA TYR A 402 17.70 3.89 -5.87
C TYR A 402 16.23 4.27 -5.78
N GLN A 403 15.34 3.44 -6.31
CA GLN A 403 13.89 3.64 -6.31
C GLN A 403 13.16 2.33 -6.01
N LEU A 404 12.22 2.37 -5.07
CA LEU A 404 11.29 1.29 -4.77
C LEU A 404 9.86 1.84 -4.72
N GLY A 405 9.00 1.44 -5.65
CA GLY A 405 7.67 2.05 -5.73
C GLY A 405 6.69 1.34 -6.65
N LEU A 406 5.40 1.50 -6.35
CA LEU A 406 4.28 1.08 -7.19
C LEU A 406 4.37 1.73 -8.57
N GLN A 407 4.00 0.98 -9.62
CA GLN A 407 3.95 1.47 -11.00
C GLN A 407 2.54 1.41 -11.59
N GLU A 408 1.77 0.36 -11.29
CA GLU A 408 0.37 0.17 -11.71
C GLU A 408 -0.29 -0.94 -10.87
N ALA A 409 -1.62 -0.93 -10.75
CA ALA A 409 -2.41 -2.03 -10.23
C ALA A 409 -3.50 -2.45 -11.22
N LEU A 410 -3.50 -3.73 -11.59
CA LEU A 410 -4.48 -4.36 -12.46
C LEU A 410 -5.43 -5.22 -11.63
N ALA A 411 -6.73 -5.10 -11.90
CA ALA A 411 -7.74 -6.09 -11.56
C ALA A 411 -8.45 -6.56 -12.83
N HIS A 412 -8.23 -7.80 -13.26
CA HIS A 412 -8.82 -8.35 -14.50
C HIS A 412 -9.79 -9.49 -14.21
N TYR A 413 -11.04 -9.30 -14.59
CA TYR A 413 -12.15 -10.21 -14.32
C TYR A 413 -12.42 -11.18 -15.47
N ALA A 414 -13.17 -12.23 -15.17
CA ALA A 414 -13.80 -13.13 -16.13
C ALA A 414 -15.22 -13.50 -15.69
N GLY A 415 -16.13 -13.68 -16.65
CA GLY A 415 -17.53 -13.98 -16.40
C GLY A 415 -18.32 -14.35 -17.65
N VAL A 416 -19.56 -14.81 -17.47
CA VAL A 416 -20.46 -15.22 -18.58
C VAL A 416 -21.27 -14.07 -19.18
N GLU A 417 -21.45 -12.98 -18.43
CA GLU A 417 -22.27 -11.85 -18.82
C GLU A 417 -21.40 -10.67 -19.30
N PRO A 418 -21.96 -9.73 -20.06
CA PRO A 418 -21.19 -8.74 -20.80
C PRO A 418 -20.30 -7.80 -19.98
N MET A 419 -20.61 -7.54 -18.71
CA MET A 419 -19.79 -6.74 -17.80
C MET A 419 -18.52 -7.52 -17.42
N GLN A 420 -18.66 -8.62 -16.69
CA GLN A 420 -17.57 -9.36 -16.06
C GLN A 420 -16.70 -10.15 -17.04
N SER A 421 -17.19 -10.45 -18.26
CA SER A 421 -16.47 -11.25 -19.25
C SER A 421 -15.10 -10.71 -19.66
N GLY A 422 -14.84 -9.43 -19.38
CA GLY A 422 -13.60 -8.76 -19.70
C GLY A 422 -13.53 -7.41 -19.04
N LEU A 423 -14.07 -7.28 -17.82
CA LEU A 423 -13.91 -6.11 -16.97
C LEU A 423 -12.47 -6.06 -16.46
N GLU A 424 -11.87 -4.89 -16.58
CA GLU A 424 -10.49 -4.62 -16.25
C GLU A 424 -10.35 -3.23 -15.67
N PHE A 425 -9.48 -3.10 -14.67
CA PHE A 425 -9.09 -1.82 -14.11
C PHE A 425 -7.59 -1.67 -14.18
N LEU A 426 -7.11 -0.48 -14.55
CA LEU A 426 -5.73 -0.02 -14.36
C LEU A 426 -5.77 1.16 -13.41
N ASP A 427 -5.54 0.90 -12.13
CA ASP A 427 -5.99 1.79 -11.05
C ASP A 427 -5.24 3.13 -10.99
N THR A 428 -4.06 3.24 -11.59
CA THR A 428 -3.38 4.55 -11.68
C THR A 428 -4.13 5.55 -12.55
N PHE A 429 -4.98 5.08 -13.47
CA PHE A 429 -5.90 5.92 -14.23
C PHE A 429 -6.83 6.72 -13.31
N PHE A 430 -7.35 6.07 -12.26
CA PHE A 430 -8.22 6.68 -11.25
C PHE A 430 -7.43 7.48 -10.19
N GLY A 431 -6.12 7.29 -10.13
CA GLY A 431 -5.21 8.00 -9.25
C GLY A 431 -5.09 7.34 -7.88
N MET A 432 -4.39 6.20 -7.83
CA MET A 432 -4.13 5.45 -6.60
C MET A 432 -3.53 6.33 -5.48
N GLY A 433 -2.76 7.36 -5.82
CA GLY A 433 -2.18 8.30 -4.87
C GLY A 433 -3.19 9.30 -4.34
N SER A 434 -4.02 9.91 -5.20
CA SER A 434 -5.13 10.77 -4.76
C SER A 434 -6.17 10.02 -3.92
N MET A 435 -6.27 8.69 -4.08
CA MET A 435 -7.13 7.83 -3.28
C MET A 435 -6.47 7.31 -1.98
N MET A 436 -5.32 7.88 -1.59
CA MET A 436 -4.72 7.60 -0.28
C MET A 436 -5.45 8.35 0.83
N PHE A 437 -6.62 7.85 1.24
CA PHE A 437 -7.44 8.48 2.29
C PHE A 437 -6.79 8.38 3.68
N SER A 438 -7.40 9.08 4.64
CA SER A 438 -6.90 9.15 6.01
C SER A 438 -6.89 7.79 6.70
N LEU A 439 -5.70 7.35 7.11
CA LEU A 439 -5.54 6.15 7.92
C LEU A 439 -6.11 6.37 9.32
N VAL A 440 -6.84 5.39 9.84
CA VAL A 440 -7.48 5.39 11.15
C VAL A 440 -6.46 4.99 12.23
N PRO A 441 -6.05 5.91 13.12
CA PRO A 441 -5.05 5.62 14.14
C PRO A 441 -5.55 4.57 15.16
N GLY A 442 -4.72 3.57 15.43
CA GLY A 442 -5.05 2.44 16.32
C GLY A 442 -5.73 1.26 15.61
N VAL A 443 -6.15 1.43 14.36
CA VAL A 443 -6.77 0.38 13.54
C VAL A 443 -5.88 0.06 12.34
N ASP A 444 -5.74 0.99 11.39
CA ASP A 444 -4.88 0.82 10.21
C ASP A 444 -3.40 0.79 10.58
N CYS A 445 -3.03 1.57 11.59
CA CYS A 445 -1.67 1.65 12.12
C CYS A 445 -1.71 1.65 13.65
N PRO A 446 -0.64 1.17 14.34
CA PRO A 446 -0.57 1.29 15.79
C PRO A 446 -0.77 2.74 16.26
N GLY A 447 -1.42 2.96 17.40
CA GLY A 447 -1.73 4.31 17.91
C GLY A 447 -0.51 5.17 18.25
N HIS A 448 0.70 4.61 18.25
CA HIS A 448 1.97 5.32 18.40
C HIS A 448 2.69 5.64 17.08
N ALA A 449 2.08 5.31 15.93
CA ALA A 449 2.65 5.63 14.62
C ALA A 449 2.79 7.14 14.39
N GLU A 450 3.79 7.54 13.60
CA GLU A 450 3.85 8.88 13.06
C GLU A 450 3.11 8.94 11.73
N PHE A 451 2.19 9.90 11.59
CA PHE A 451 1.42 10.10 10.37
C PHE A 451 1.97 11.25 9.53
N ILE A 452 1.89 11.11 8.21
CA ILE A 452 2.35 12.06 7.20
C ILE A 452 1.20 12.29 6.22
N ASP A 453 0.99 13.55 5.85
CA ASP A 453 -0.04 13.97 4.90
C ASP A 453 0.45 13.77 3.45
N MET A 454 -0.48 13.59 2.52
CA MET A 454 -0.23 13.61 1.08
C MET A 454 -1.00 14.77 0.45
N SER A 455 -0.34 15.56 -0.39
CA SER A 455 -0.96 16.66 -1.13
C SER A 455 -0.86 16.41 -2.62
N TYR A 456 -1.90 16.82 -3.36
CA TYR A 456 -1.97 16.68 -4.83
C TYR A 456 -2.76 17.83 -5.45
N HIS A 457 -2.63 18.02 -6.76
CA HIS A 457 -3.17 19.19 -7.46
C HIS A 457 -4.00 18.80 -8.67
N LYS A 458 -5.28 19.19 -8.67
CA LYS A 458 -6.23 18.88 -9.75
C LYS A 458 -7.15 20.06 -10.00
N GLY A 459 -7.37 20.41 -11.27
CA GLY A 459 -8.32 21.47 -11.64
C GLY A 459 -7.99 22.84 -11.07
N GLY A 460 -6.70 23.19 -10.91
CA GLY A 460 -6.29 24.47 -10.33
C GLY A 460 -6.41 24.56 -8.80
N LYS A 461 -6.71 23.44 -8.12
CA LYS A 461 -6.86 23.37 -6.65
C LYS A 461 -5.86 22.38 -6.08
N MET A 462 -5.41 22.67 -4.86
CA MET A 462 -4.65 21.74 -4.02
C MET A 462 -5.61 20.98 -3.11
N TYR A 463 -5.39 19.68 -3.00
CA TYR A 463 -6.06 18.79 -2.06
C TYR A 463 -5.02 18.21 -1.10
N THR A 464 -5.42 17.89 0.12
CA THR A 464 -4.55 17.25 1.10
C THR A 464 -5.30 16.13 1.80
N ASN A 465 -4.83 14.91 1.61
CA ASN A 465 -5.25 13.77 2.39
C ASN A 465 -4.45 13.73 3.69
N LYS A 466 -5.12 14.01 4.80
CA LYS A 466 -4.51 13.96 6.13
C LYS A 466 -4.17 12.52 6.50
N ASN A 467 -3.05 12.31 7.21
CA ASN A 467 -2.66 11.00 7.73
C ASN A 467 -2.61 9.88 6.66
N ALA A 468 -2.25 10.22 5.42
CA ALA A 468 -2.25 9.29 4.29
C ALA A 468 -1.16 8.21 4.37
N ILE A 469 -0.08 8.49 5.11
CA ILE A 469 1.04 7.57 5.33
C ILE A 469 1.28 7.44 6.83
N CYS A 470 1.60 6.25 7.30
CA CYS A 470 2.07 6.03 8.66
C CYS A 470 3.44 5.33 8.71
N VAL A 471 4.27 5.75 9.66
CA VAL A 471 5.60 5.18 9.93
C VAL A 471 5.62 4.67 11.36
N PHE A 472 5.98 3.40 11.57
CA PHE A 472 6.01 2.81 12.92
C PHE A 472 6.97 1.64 13.05
N GLU A 473 7.48 1.42 14.26
CA GLU A 473 8.10 0.15 14.64
C GLU A 473 7.04 -0.84 15.13
N TYR A 474 7.21 -2.11 14.77
CA TYR A 474 6.41 -3.20 15.28
C TYR A 474 7.28 -4.38 15.70
N THR A 475 6.93 -5.01 16.82
CA THR A 475 7.61 -6.23 17.29
C THR A 475 6.80 -7.44 16.86
N SER A 476 7.39 -8.29 16.04
CA SER A 476 6.80 -9.54 15.58
C SER A 476 6.50 -10.47 16.75
N ASP A 477 5.47 -11.30 16.57
CA ASP A 477 5.19 -12.48 17.38
C ASP A 477 6.32 -13.53 17.32
N ALA A 478 7.05 -13.60 16.20
CA ALA A 478 8.19 -14.50 16.03
C ALA A 478 9.53 -13.84 16.49
N PRO A 479 10.42 -14.59 17.17
CA PRO A 479 11.77 -14.10 17.46
C PRO A 479 12.62 -14.03 16.19
N LEU A 480 13.51 -13.05 16.10
CA LEU A 480 14.41 -12.88 14.95
C LEU A 480 15.32 -14.10 14.79
N GLN A 481 15.86 -14.56 15.92
CA GLN A 481 16.58 -15.82 15.99
C GLN A 481 16.57 -16.34 17.43
N ARG A 482 16.69 -17.66 17.56
CA ARG A 482 16.88 -18.31 18.85
C ARG A 482 17.71 -19.58 18.71
N HIS A 483 18.48 -19.89 19.75
CA HIS A 483 19.20 -21.14 19.87
C HIS A 483 19.22 -21.61 21.32
N THR A 484 19.03 -22.91 21.56
CA THR A 484 19.15 -23.51 22.89
C THR A 484 20.11 -24.70 22.80
N SER A 485 21.15 -24.66 23.62
CA SER A 485 22.11 -25.74 23.80
C SER A 485 22.02 -26.29 25.23
N THR A 486 22.81 -27.34 25.50
CA THR A 486 22.94 -27.94 26.85
C THR A 486 23.27 -26.90 27.93
N PHE A 487 24.01 -25.86 27.58
CA PHE A 487 24.58 -24.91 28.56
C PHE A 487 24.06 -23.48 28.44
N SER A 488 23.26 -23.15 27.42
CA SER A 488 22.73 -21.80 27.26
C SER A 488 21.52 -21.73 26.34
N ALA A 489 20.68 -20.71 26.53
CA ALA A 489 19.67 -20.28 25.56
C ALA A 489 19.94 -18.84 25.13
N THR A 490 19.79 -18.55 23.84
CA THR A 490 19.83 -17.20 23.27
C THR A 490 18.57 -16.95 22.47
N VAL A 491 17.91 -15.81 22.70
CA VAL A 491 16.69 -15.41 21.98
C VAL A 491 16.78 -13.92 21.67
N SER A 492 16.41 -13.51 20.47
CA SER A 492 16.33 -12.12 20.04
C SER A 492 14.93 -11.77 19.57
N ARG A 493 14.42 -10.59 19.95
CA ARG A 493 13.19 -10.03 19.40
C ARG A 493 13.38 -9.70 17.93
N ASN A 494 12.32 -9.87 17.16
CA ASN A 494 12.23 -9.34 15.80
C ASN A 494 11.42 -8.06 15.85
N THR A 495 12.07 -6.94 15.59
CA THR A 495 11.42 -5.64 15.45
C THR A 495 11.74 -5.11 14.08
N TYR A 496 10.74 -4.64 13.36
CA TYR A 496 10.88 -4.07 12.03
C TYR A 496 10.22 -2.70 11.97
N LEU A 497 10.67 -1.87 11.02
CA LEU A 497 10.03 -0.60 10.67
C LEU A 497 9.05 -0.85 9.53
N VAL A 498 7.87 -0.24 9.59
CA VAL A 498 6.87 -0.24 8.53
C VAL A 498 6.61 1.19 8.09
N VAL A 499 6.56 1.40 6.77
CA VAL A 499 5.96 2.58 6.14
C VAL A 499 4.75 2.09 5.35
N ARG A 500 3.56 2.57 5.70
CA ARG A 500 2.29 2.09 5.16
C ARG A 500 1.49 3.22 4.51
N SER A 501 0.84 2.90 3.40
CA SER A 501 -0.25 3.67 2.80
C SER A 501 -1.41 2.74 2.43
N VAL A 502 -2.62 3.28 2.35
CA VAL A 502 -3.81 2.56 1.85
C VAL A 502 -4.40 3.38 0.72
N SER A 503 -4.60 2.78 -0.44
CA SER A 503 -5.29 3.39 -1.58
C SER A 503 -6.66 2.73 -1.76
N THR A 504 -7.75 3.47 -1.60
CA THR A 504 -9.12 2.95 -1.77
C THR A 504 -9.67 3.35 -3.13
N VAL A 505 -9.54 2.47 -4.13
CA VAL A 505 -9.95 2.75 -5.51
C VAL A 505 -11.26 2.02 -5.78
N GLY A 506 -12.33 2.81 -5.91
CA GLY A 506 -13.68 2.26 -6.08
C GLY A 506 -14.04 1.38 -4.87
N ASN A 507 -14.21 0.09 -5.12
CA ASN A 507 -14.63 -0.89 -4.13
C ASN A 507 -13.48 -1.57 -3.35
N TYR A 508 -12.21 -1.42 -3.77
CA TYR A 508 -11.07 -2.08 -3.15
C TYR A 508 -10.22 -1.16 -2.29
N ASP A 509 -9.72 -1.69 -1.16
CA ASP A 509 -8.69 -1.07 -0.32
C ASP A 509 -7.35 -1.80 -0.48
N TYR A 510 -6.36 -1.14 -1.07
CA TYR A 510 -5.01 -1.66 -1.23
C TYR A 510 -4.08 -1.15 -0.14
N THR A 511 -3.75 -2.00 0.84
CA THR A 511 -2.72 -1.69 1.84
C THR A 511 -1.34 -2.06 1.33
N ILE A 512 -0.47 -1.06 1.17
CA ILE A 512 0.91 -1.23 0.70
C ILE A 512 1.86 -0.93 1.86
N ASP A 513 2.65 -1.95 2.25
CA ASP A 513 3.68 -1.86 3.28
C ASP A 513 5.08 -1.94 2.65
N TYR A 514 5.95 -1.00 3.03
CA TYR A 514 7.40 -1.12 2.91
C TYR A 514 7.99 -1.45 4.28
N ILE A 515 8.57 -2.64 4.43
CA ILE A 515 9.01 -3.20 5.72
C ILE A 515 10.52 -3.36 5.74
N PHE A 516 11.17 -2.90 6.80
CA PHE A 516 12.63 -2.96 6.98
C PHE A 516 12.99 -3.81 8.20
N TYR A 517 13.89 -4.77 8.02
CA TYR A 517 14.26 -5.75 9.04
C TYR A 517 15.69 -5.54 9.56
N LEU A 518 15.94 -5.92 10.83
CA LEU A 518 17.24 -5.67 11.48
C LEU A 518 18.44 -6.36 10.83
N ASP A 519 18.22 -7.36 9.98
CA ASP A 519 19.24 -8.09 9.23
C ASP A 519 19.61 -7.42 7.90
N GLY A 520 18.97 -6.32 7.54
CA GLY A 520 19.16 -5.63 6.27
C GLY A 520 18.16 -6.05 5.18
N SER A 521 17.18 -6.90 5.50
CA SER A 521 16.12 -7.25 4.55
C SER A 521 15.09 -6.12 4.37
N VAL A 522 14.54 -6.01 3.16
CA VAL A 522 13.46 -5.08 2.80
C VAL A 522 12.32 -5.90 2.19
N GLU A 523 11.07 -5.63 2.54
CA GLU A 523 9.90 -6.31 1.98
C GLU A 523 8.87 -5.31 1.49
N VAL A 524 8.30 -5.57 0.31
CA VAL A 524 7.11 -4.88 -0.19
C VAL A 524 5.94 -5.83 -0.11
N LYS A 525 4.87 -5.39 0.54
CA LYS A 525 3.73 -6.25 0.84
C LYS A 525 2.41 -5.57 0.54
N LEU A 526 1.61 -6.24 -0.26
CA LEU A 526 0.29 -5.81 -0.69
C LEU A 526 -0.77 -6.64 0.02
N ARG A 527 -1.83 -5.99 0.49
CA ARG A 527 -3.08 -6.63 0.93
C ARG A 527 -4.26 -5.95 0.27
N ALA A 528 -5.24 -6.73 -0.14
CA ALA A 528 -6.52 -6.21 -0.61
C ALA A 528 -7.63 -6.48 0.41
N SER A 529 -8.52 -5.51 0.57
CA SER A 529 -9.77 -5.56 1.34
C SER A 529 -10.86 -4.85 0.55
N GLY A 530 -11.98 -4.56 1.20
CA GLY A 530 -13.10 -3.84 0.61
C GLY A 530 -14.08 -4.80 -0.05
N TYR A 531 -15.09 -4.23 -0.70
CA TYR A 531 -16.12 -4.98 -1.39
C TYR A 531 -15.55 -5.63 -2.65
N ILE A 532 -15.98 -6.84 -2.97
CA ILE A 532 -15.70 -7.42 -4.29
C ILE A 532 -16.56 -6.75 -5.36
N PHE A 533 -16.14 -6.81 -6.62
CA PHE A 533 -17.01 -6.48 -7.74
C PHE A 533 -17.76 -7.72 -8.20
N GLY A 534 -18.97 -7.90 -7.67
CA GLY A 534 -19.81 -9.06 -7.94
C GLY A 534 -20.45 -9.05 -9.34
N ALA A 535 -20.79 -10.26 -9.79
CA ALA A 535 -21.57 -10.51 -10.99
C ALA A 535 -23.02 -10.83 -10.64
N PHE A 536 -23.95 -10.63 -11.58
CA PHE A 536 -25.32 -11.09 -11.41
C PHE A 536 -25.43 -12.62 -11.59
N HIS A 537 -26.11 -13.30 -10.66
CA HIS A 537 -26.42 -14.73 -10.77
C HIS A 537 -27.75 -14.95 -11.51
N ALA A 538 -27.69 -15.45 -12.74
CA ALA A 538 -28.85 -15.98 -13.45
C ALA A 538 -28.81 -17.52 -13.45
N GLU A 539 -29.93 -18.17 -13.11
CA GLU A 539 -30.02 -19.63 -13.24
C GLU A 539 -29.84 -20.04 -14.72
N PRO A 540 -29.03 -21.08 -15.02
CA PRO A 540 -28.85 -21.53 -16.40
C PRO A 540 -30.20 -21.90 -17.01
N ARG A 541 -30.46 -21.45 -18.24
CA ARG A 541 -31.62 -21.93 -18.99
C ARG A 541 -31.46 -23.44 -19.20
N THR A 542 -32.40 -24.24 -18.71
CA THR A 542 -32.48 -25.66 -19.07
C THR A 542 -32.78 -25.72 -20.57
N ASN A 543 -31.77 -25.94 -21.41
CA ASN A 543 -31.92 -25.95 -22.86
C ASN A 543 -32.94 -27.01 -23.29
N THR A 544 -34.13 -26.58 -23.69
CA THR A 544 -34.99 -27.33 -24.64
C THR A 544 -34.87 -26.79 -26.06
N GLN A 545 -33.87 -25.95 -26.40
CA GLN A 545 -33.82 -25.31 -27.72
C GLN A 545 -32.42 -24.93 -28.24
N THR A 546 -31.36 -25.66 -27.90
CA THR A 546 -30.10 -25.63 -28.68
C THR A 546 -29.96 -26.95 -29.43
N THR A 547 -30.06 -26.90 -30.76
CA THR A 547 -29.95 -28.07 -31.66
C THR A 547 -28.52 -28.54 -31.92
N ASP A 548 -27.52 -28.07 -31.16
CA ASP A 548 -26.15 -28.57 -31.31
C ASP A 548 -25.90 -29.80 -30.43
N THR A 549 -25.99 -30.95 -31.08
CA THR A 549 -25.70 -32.28 -30.54
C THR A 549 -24.19 -32.54 -30.42
N ALA A 550 -23.49 -31.73 -29.65
CA ALA A 550 -22.16 -32.09 -29.14
C ALA A 550 -22.30 -32.46 -27.66
N ALA A 551 -22.13 -33.75 -27.39
CA ALA A 551 -22.23 -34.44 -26.10
C ALA A 551 -21.99 -33.57 -24.85
N ARG A 552 -23.08 -33.09 -24.23
CA ARG A 552 -23.08 -32.72 -22.81
C ARG A 552 -23.26 -34.01 -22.00
N ASP A 553 -22.21 -34.45 -21.33
CA ASP A 553 -22.27 -35.51 -20.33
C ASP A 553 -23.16 -34.99 -19.19
N GLU A 554 -24.28 -35.66 -18.91
CA GLU A 554 -25.29 -35.26 -17.89
C GLU A 554 -24.73 -35.28 -16.44
N ARG A 555 -23.43 -35.51 -16.26
CA ARG A 555 -22.72 -35.47 -14.98
C ARG A 555 -22.11 -34.10 -14.62
N ASP A 556 -22.27 -33.08 -15.47
CA ASP A 556 -21.47 -31.84 -15.41
C ASP A 556 -22.28 -30.53 -15.25
N ASP A 557 -23.54 -30.57 -14.78
CA ASP A 557 -24.36 -29.34 -14.57
C ASP A 557 -23.87 -28.51 -13.36
N THR A 558 -23.20 -29.11 -12.38
CA THR A 558 -22.63 -28.35 -11.24
C THR A 558 -21.34 -27.62 -11.60
N ASN A 559 -20.63 -28.08 -12.63
CA ASN A 559 -19.30 -27.59 -12.99
C ASN A 559 -19.38 -26.35 -13.90
N THR A 560 -20.41 -26.27 -14.75
CA THR A 560 -20.69 -25.08 -15.59
C THR A 560 -21.29 -23.92 -14.80
N ARG A 561 -21.96 -24.18 -13.66
CA ARG A 561 -22.61 -23.13 -12.84
C ARG A 561 -21.64 -22.23 -12.07
N ASN A 562 -20.46 -22.76 -11.72
CA ASN A 562 -19.46 -22.07 -10.90
C ASN A 562 -18.14 -21.87 -11.66
N GLU A 563 -18.18 -21.89 -13.01
CA GLU A 563 -16.98 -21.79 -13.84
C GLU A 563 -16.21 -20.47 -13.59
N TYR A 564 -16.94 -19.39 -13.27
CA TYR A 564 -16.39 -18.04 -13.11
C TYR A 564 -16.58 -17.48 -11.69
N GLY A 565 -16.72 -18.32 -10.67
CA GLY A 565 -17.00 -17.89 -9.29
C GLY A 565 -18.10 -18.70 -8.61
N TYR A 566 -18.63 -18.17 -7.50
CA TYR A 566 -19.66 -18.86 -6.71
C TYR A 566 -20.88 -17.98 -6.48
N ARG A 567 -22.05 -18.59 -6.44
CA ARG A 567 -23.25 -17.94 -5.88
C ARG A 567 -23.14 -17.84 -4.36
N VAL A 568 -23.08 -16.62 -3.83
CA VAL A 568 -22.90 -16.35 -2.39
C VAL A 568 -24.06 -15.61 -1.75
N HIS A 569 -25.00 -15.10 -2.56
CA HIS A 569 -26.27 -14.57 -2.12
C HIS A 569 -27.37 -14.92 -3.13
N GLN A 570 -28.62 -14.50 -2.89
CA GLN A 570 -29.79 -14.89 -3.69
C GLN A 570 -29.58 -14.68 -5.20
N ALA A 571 -29.10 -13.50 -5.62
CA ALA A 571 -28.82 -13.19 -7.02
C ALA A 571 -27.37 -12.69 -7.23
N LEU A 572 -26.47 -12.95 -6.28
CA LEU A 572 -25.07 -12.53 -6.36
C LEU A 572 -24.17 -13.72 -6.68
N HIS A 573 -23.38 -13.57 -7.73
CA HIS A 573 -22.25 -14.41 -8.06
C HIS A 573 -20.96 -13.64 -7.83
N THR A 574 -19.92 -14.27 -7.29
CA THR A 574 -18.70 -13.55 -6.87
C THR A 574 -17.84 -13.04 -8.01
N SER A 575 -18.03 -13.57 -9.22
CA SER A 575 -17.04 -13.49 -10.30
C SER A 575 -15.70 -14.15 -9.89
N MET A 576 -14.70 -14.01 -10.76
CA MET A 576 -13.30 -14.30 -10.46
C MET A 576 -12.42 -13.25 -11.15
N HIS A 577 -11.29 -12.93 -10.54
CA HIS A 577 -10.35 -11.96 -11.10
C HIS A 577 -8.92 -12.17 -10.59
N ASP A 578 -7.98 -11.65 -11.36
CA ASP A 578 -6.59 -11.55 -10.95
C ASP A 578 -6.28 -10.13 -10.51
N HIS A 579 -5.69 -9.99 -9.32
CA HIS A 579 -4.96 -8.79 -8.96
C HIS A 579 -3.49 -8.95 -9.40
N VAL A 580 -2.97 -7.99 -10.17
CA VAL A 580 -1.55 -7.93 -10.55
C VAL A 580 -1.07 -6.49 -10.39
N VAL A 581 -0.18 -6.26 -9.43
CA VAL A 581 0.30 -4.94 -9.03
C VAL A 581 1.81 -4.88 -9.22
N VAL A 582 2.26 -4.09 -10.18
CA VAL A 582 3.68 -4.00 -10.54
C VAL A 582 4.39 -2.96 -9.70
N PHE A 583 5.57 -3.33 -9.20
CA PHE A 583 6.48 -2.45 -8.48
C PHE A 583 7.83 -2.40 -9.19
N LYS A 584 8.45 -1.22 -9.19
CA LYS A 584 9.83 -1.00 -9.64
C LYS A 584 10.78 -1.13 -8.47
N ALA A 585 11.83 -1.94 -8.61
CA ALA A 585 12.99 -2.00 -7.73
C ALA A 585 14.26 -1.75 -8.56
N ASP A 586 14.76 -0.53 -8.50
CA ASP A 586 16.01 -0.09 -9.14
C ASP A 586 17.18 -0.38 -8.18
N PHE A 587 17.91 -1.47 -8.41
CA PHE A 587 18.94 -1.96 -7.50
C PHE A 587 20.32 -1.37 -7.83
N ASP A 588 20.99 -0.84 -6.80
CA ASP A 588 22.38 -0.37 -6.86
C ASP A 588 23.25 -1.16 -5.87
N VAL A 589 23.29 -2.50 -5.99
CA VAL A 589 23.99 -3.37 -5.03
C VAL A 589 25.50 -3.12 -5.12
N CYS A 590 26.05 -2.37 -4.16
CA CYS A 590 27.45 -1.94 -4.18
C CYS A 590 27.83 -1.06 -5.38
N GLY A 591 26.87 -0.28 -5.88
CA GLY A 591 27.00 0.52 -7.11
C GLY A 591 26.06 0.00 -8.20
N THR A 592 25.99 0.72 -9.31
CA THR A 592 25.05 0.45 -10.41
C THR A 592 25.40 -0.80 -11.22
N SER A 593 26.69 -1.11 -11.42
CA SER A 593 27.11 -2.28 -12.22
C SER A 593 26.82 -3.61 -11.50
N ASN A 594 25.74 -4.28 -11.91
CA ASN A 594 25.19 -5.48 -11.29
C ASN A 594 24.95 -6.59 -12.34
N THR A 595 24.86 -7.84 -11.89
CA THR A 595 24.50 -9.00 -12.72
C THR A 595 23.37 -9.76 -12.05
N PHE A 596 22.33 -10.09 -12.80
CA PHE A 596 21.28 -10.97 -12.30
C PHE A 596 21.72 -12.43 -12.44
N VAL A 597 21.67 -13.20 -11.34
CA VAL A 597 22.14 -14.59 -11.28
C VAL A 597 21.05 -15.49 -10.73
N ARG A 598 20.72 -16.54 -11.48
CA ARG A 598 19.90 -17.65 -11.03
C ARG A 598 20.78 -18.74 -10.39
N THR A 599 20.66 -18.92 -9.08
CA THR A 599 21.31 -20.01 -8.36
C THR A 599 20.33 -21.13 -8.09
N SER A 600 20.48 -22.25 -8.80
CA SER A 600 19.59 -23.40 -8.75
C SER A 600 20.09 -24.49 -7.80
N VAL A 601 19.21 -25.09 -7.01
CA VAL A 601 19.47 -26.33 -6.27
C VAL A 601 18.92 -27.51 -7.07
N GLU A 602 19.80 -28.37 -7.57
CA GLU A 602 19.44 -29.48 -8.45
C GLU A 602 19.82 -30.84 -7.84
N PRO A 603 19.03 -31.90 -8.08
CA PRO A 603 19.39 -33.25 -7.69
C PRO A 603 20.61 -33.73 -8.48
N LEU A 604 21.52 -34.42 -7.80
CA LEU A 604 22.74 -34.96 -8.39
C LEU A 604 22.97 -36.38 -7.87
N ARG A 605 23.40 -37.30 -8.74
CA ARG A 605 23.95 -38.59 -8.32
C ARG A 605 25.47 -38.52 -8.36
N ARG A 606 26.13 -38.72 -7.21
CA ARG A 606 27.59 -38.55 -7.06
C ARG A 606 28.22 -39.70 -6.30
N GLU A 607 29.38 -40.15 -6.78
CA GLU A 607 30.23 -41.08 -6.03
C GLU A 607 31.19 -40.31 -5.11
N TYR A 608 31.42 -40.84 -3.92
CA TYR A 608 32.39 -40.31 -2.97
C TYR A 608 33.41 -41.40 -2.61
N ASP A 609 34.68 -41.01 -2.42
CA ASP A 609 35.75 -41.97 -2.16
C ASP A 609 35.56 -42.75 -0.85
N TRP A 610 34.93 -42.13 0.15
CA TRP A 610 34.68 -42.68 1.48
C TRP A 610 33.42 -43.56 1.56
N ASP A 611 32.67 -43.72 0.47
CA ASP A 611 31.41 -44.47 0.46
C ASP A 611 31.58 -45.98 0.37
N ARG A 612 32.81 -46.46 0.21
CA ARG A 612 33.09 -47.88 0.08
C ARG A 612 33.45 -48.46 1.45
N PRO A 613 32.80 -49.56 1.90
CA PRO A 613 31.89 -50.44 1.15
C PRO A 613 30.37 -50.16 1.31
N GLU A 614 29.97 -49.14 2.06
CA GLU A 614 28.57 -48.91 2.47
C GLU A 614 27.62 -48.63 1.29
N VAL A 615 28.10 -48.00 0.22
CA VAL A 615 27.38 -47.79 -1.03
C VAL A 615 28.02 -48.65 -2.12
N PRO A 616 27.24 -49.50 -2.83
CA PRO A 616 27.77 -50.32 -3.91
C PRO A 616 28.49 -49.48 -4.97
N ALA A 617 29.64 -49.97 -5.45
CA ALA A 617 30.38 -49.33 -6.53
C ALA A 617 29.48 -49.17 -7.78
N GLY A 618 29.45 -47.97 -8.38
CA GLY A 618 28.58 -47.66 -9.53
C GLY A 618 27.17 -47.19 -9.16
N ALA A 619 26.72 -47.37 -7.90
CA ALA A 619 25.41 -46.89 -7.47
C ALA A 619 25.41 -45.37 -7.25
N GLY A 620 26.43 -44.84 -6.57
CA GLY A 620 26.52 -43.43 -6.17
C GLY A 620 25.45 -43.02 -5.14
N ARG A 621 25.65 -41.87 -4.50
CA ARG A 621 24.64 -41.26 -3.63
C ARG A 621 23.77 -40.29 -4.40
N ASN A 622 22.46 -40.40 -4.17
CA ASN A 622 21.51 -39.35 -4.55
C ASN A 622 21.67 -38.20 -3.54
N THR A 623 22.05 -37.04 -4.05
CA THR A 623 22.35 -35.82 -3.30
C THR A 623 21.86 -34.62 -4.11
N MET A 624 22.33 -33.42 -3.80
CA MET A 624 22.06 -32.19 -4.53
C MET A 624 23.32 -31.34 -4.70
N HIS A 625 23.29 -30.41 -5.64
CA HIS A 625 24.34 -29.41 -5.85
C HIS A 625 23.75 -28.04 -6.19
N MET A 626 24.58 -27.00 -6.13
CA MET A 626 24.21 -25.65 -6.57
C MET A 626 24.78 -25.38 -7.95
N VAL A 627 24.00 -24.73 -8.82
CA VAL A 627 24.43 -24.27 -10.14
C VAL A 627 24.10 -22.79 -10.28
N HIS A 628 25.11 -21.98 -10.57
CA HIS A 628 24.96 -20.54 -10.78
C HIS A 628 24.89 -20.25 -12.27
N ARG A 629 23.87 -19.50 -12.69
CA ARG A 629 23.63 -19.13 -14.08
C ARG A 629 23.35 -17.63 -14.16
N PRO A 630 24.29 -16.82 -14.67
CA PRO A 630 23.99 -15.45 -15.05
C PRO A 630 22.83 -15.42 -16.04
N VAL A 631 21.96 -14.44 -15.89
CA VAL A 631 20.96 -14.09 -16.90
C VAL A 631 21.60 -12.98 -17.73
N GLU A 632 21.89 -13.29 -18.99
CA GLU A 632 22.73 -12.42 -19.84
C GLU A 632 21.91 -11.36 -20.56
N ARG A 633 20.61 -11.58 -20.75
CA ARG A 633 19.71 -10.70 -21.51
C ARG A 633 18.40 -10.47 -20.78
N GLU A 634 17.74 -9.37 -21.12
CA GLU A 634 16.46 -8.98 -20.54
C GLU A 634 15.42 -10.09 -20.67
N THR A 635 14.68 -10.34 -19.59
CA THR A 635 13.74 -11.46 -19.59
C THR A 635 12.71 -11.38 -18.45
N GLY A 636 11.54 -11.96 -18.72
CA GLY A 636 10.54 -12.29 -17.71
C GLY A 636 10.87 -13.62 -17.03
N LEU A 637 10.64 -13.71 -15.73
CA LEU A 637 10.93 -14.87 -14.90
C LEU A 637 9.75 -15.19 -14.00
N ASP A 638 9.35 -16.45 -14.02
CA ASP A 638 8.36 -16.98 -13.09
C ASP A 638 9.02 -17.68 -11.90
N TRP A 639 8.32 -17.68 -10.77
CA TRP A 639 8.77 -18.35 -9.57
C TRP A 639 8.94 -19.85 -9.82
N PRO A 640 10.10 -20.43 -9.45
CA PRO A 640 10.41 -21.80 -9.79
C PRO A 640 9.56 -22.77 -8.98
N LYS A 641 9.07 -23.83 -9.63
CA LYS A 641 8.47 -24.98 -8.94
C LYS A 641 9.40 -25.47 -7.83
N ASN A 642 8.85 -25.75 -6.66
CA ASN A 642 9.59 -26.19 -5.46
C ASN A 642 10.57 -25.14 -4.91
N GLY A 643 10.50 -23.87 -5.33
CA GLY A 643 11.40 -22.81 -4.84
C GLY A 643 12.88 -23.11 -5.14
N ARG A 644 13.16 -23.91 -6.17
CA ARG A 644 14.50 -24.48 -6.40
C ARG A 644 15.54 -23.47 -6.89
N ASP A 645 15.09 -22.35 -7.46
CA ASP A 645 15.95 -21.31 -7.98
C ASP A 645 15.93 -20.08 -7.05
N MET A 646 17.11 -19.51 -6.81
CA MET A 646 17.30 -18.25 -6.10
C MET A 646 17.64 -17.18 -7.12
N PHE A 647 16.91 -16.07 -7.11
CA PHE A 647 17.13 -14.91 -7.95
C PHE A 647 17.99 -13.89 -7.19
N LEU A 648 19.15 -13.55 -7.74
CA LEU A 648 20.16 -12.73 -7.06
C LEU A 648 20.57 -11.54 -7.93
N VAL A 649 20.44 -10.32 -7.41
CA VAL A 649 21.11 -9.14 -7.97
C VAL A 649 22.51 -9.06 -7.34
N THR A 650 23.53 -9.29 -8.15
CA THR A 650 24.89 -9.58 -7.69
C THR A 650 25.87 -8.50 -8.14
N SER A 651 26.68 -8.00 -7.21
CA SER A 651 27.75 -7.04 -7.52
C SER A 651 29.05 -7.73 -7.97
N ASN A 652 29.97 -6.94 -8.53
CA ASN A 652 31.34 -7.38 -8.83
C ASN A 652 32.28 -7.41 -7.62
N THR A 653 31.81 -6.97 -6.45
CA THR A 653 32.60 -6.97 -5.22
C THR A 653 32.36 -8.22 -4.39
N THR A 654 33.34 -8.59 -3.57
CA THR A 654 33.25 -9.76 -2.69
C THR A 654 33.27 -9.35 -1.23
N ASN A 655 32.65 -10.18 -0.38
CA ASN A 655 32.81 -10.08 1.07
C ASN A 655 34.18 -10.63 1.50
N LYS A 656 34.51 -10.60 2.80
CA LYS A 656 35.81 -11.06 3.31
C LYS A 656 36.11 -12.55 3.05
N TRP A 657 35.13 -13.33 2.62
CA TRP A 657 35.24 -14.75 2.33
C TRP A 657 35.46 -15.05 0.84
N GLY A 658 35.47 -14.02 -0.01
CA GLY A 658 35.63 -14.16 -1.46
C GLY A 658 34.32 -14.44 -2.21
N GLU A 659 33.17 -14.37 -1.53
CA GLU A 659 31.86 -14.57 -2.15
C GLU A 659 31.30 -13.25 -2.68
N LYS A 660 30.68 -13.27 -3.87
CA LYS A 660 30.07 -12.07 -4.47
C LYS A 660 28.95 -11.54 -3.56
N ARG A 661 28.93 -10.22 -3.34
CA ARG A 661 27.89 -9.53 -2.55
C ARG A 661 26.63 -9.40 -3.39
N ALA A 662 25.48 -9.86 -2.89
CA ALA A 662 24.22 -9.86 -3.62
C ALA A 662 23.01 -9.57 -2.72
N TYR A 663 21.90 -9.17 -3.32
CA TYR A 663 20.56 -9.26 -2.71
C TYR A 663 19.75 -10.34 -3.41
N ARG A 664 19.10 -11.19 -2.61
CA ARG A 664 18.19 -12.22 -3.08
C ARG A 664 16.77 -11.69 -3.14
N ILE A 665 16.09 -11.97 -4.25
CA ILE A 665 14.67 -11.71 -4.45
C ILE A 665 13.90 -13.03 -4.25
N LEU A 666 12.85 -13.01 -3.43
CA LEU A 666 11.99 -14.15 -3.16
C LEU A 666 10.59 -13.71 -2.72
N GLY A 667 9.61 -14.61 -2.80
CA GLY A 667 8.32 -14.44 -2.13
C GLY A 667 8.50 -14.17 -0.63
N GLY A 668 7.77 -13.18 -0.12
CA GLY A 668 7.87 -12.71 1.27
C GLY A 668 6.90 -13.40 2.22
N THR A 669 6.39 -12.64 3.19
CA THR A 669 5.48 -13.10 4.26
C THR A 669 3.99 -13.01 3.90
N GLY A 670 3.63 -13.01 2.61
CA GLY A 670 2.26 -13.11 2.10
C GLY A 670 1.75 -14.55 1.95
N MET A 671 0.63 -14.75 1.25
CA MET A 671 0.03 -16.05 0.98
C MET A 671 0.71 -16.74 -0.21
N GLY A 672 1.94 -17.22 0.01
CA GLY A 672 2.73 -17.90 -1.01
C GLY A 672 3.46 -16.94 -1.95
N ASN A 673 3.85 -17.45 -3.12
CA ASN A 673 4.47 -16.64 -4.14
C ASN A 673 3.40 -15.80 -4.87
N PRO A 674 3.66 -14.51 -5.14
CA PRO A 674 2.78 -13.71 -5.98
C PRO A 674 2.60 -14.32 -7.38
N ALA A 675 1.47 -14.06 -8.00
CA ALA A 675 1.14 -14.53 -9.36
C ALA A 675 1.12 -13.37 -10.37
N HIS A 676 1.33 -13.73 -11.64
CA HIS A 676 1.08 -12.88 -12.81
C HIS A 676 -0.32 -13.12 -13.39
N LEU A 677 -0.68 -12.36 -14.43
CA LEU A 677 -1.99 -12.43 -15.09
C LEU A 677 -2.22 -13.78 -15.77
N THR A 678 -3.33 -14.44 -15.46
CA THR A 678 -3.73 -15.72 -16.06
C THR A 678 -4.18 -15.58 -17.51
N ILE A 679 -4.85 -14.47 -17.82
CA ILE A 679 -5.43 -14.23 -19.15
C ILE A 679 -4.31 -13.95 -20.15
N LEU A 680 -4.20 -14.81 -21.15
CA LEU A 680 -3.26 -14.66 -22.26
C LEU A 680 -3.89 -13.86 -23.40
N ASN A 681 -3.14 -12.92 -23.97
CA ASN A 681 -3.59 -12.09 -25.10
C ASN A 681 -4.96 -11.43 -24.86
N SER A 682 -5.14 -10.80 -23.68
CA SER A 682 -6.38 -10.09 -23.36
C SER A 682 -6.71 -9.08 -24.44
N THR A 683 -7.86 -9.26 -25.09
CA THR A 683 -8.34 -8.33 -26.12
C THR A 683 -8.76 -6.99 -25.53
N THR A 684 -9.08 -6.94 -24.23
CA THR A 684 -9.45 -5.70 -23.56
C THR A 684 -8.21 -4.89 -23.17
N LEU A 685 -7.19 -5.54 -22.62
CA LEU A 685 -5.95 -4.85 -22.26
C LEU A 685 -5.09 -4.49 -23.47
N GLY A 686 -5.15 -5.26 -24.56
CA GLY A 686 -4.24 -5.08 -25.69
C GLY A 686 -2.78 -5.14 -25.22
N ARG A 687 -2.07 -4.02 -25.34
CA ARG A 687 -0.67 -3.81 -24.94
C ARG A 687 -0.50 -2.93 -23.69
N SER A 688 -1.59 -2.47 -23.08
CA SER A 688 -1.56 -1.51 -21.95
C SER A 688 -0.87 -2.01 -20.69
N ALA A 689 -0.78 -3.34 -20.50
CA ALA A 689 -0.32 -3.97 -19.27
C ALA A 689 0.56 -5.21 -19.49
N SER A 690 1.40 -5.25 -20.53
CA SER A 690 2.25 -6.42 -20.83
C SER A 690 3.25 -6.79 -19.71
N TRP A 691 3.57 -5.86 -18.81
CA TRP A 691 4.33 -6.11 -17.58
C TRP A 691 3.69 -7.18 -16.67
N SER A 692 2.38 -7.41 -16.80
CA SER A 692 1.61 -8.37 -16.00
C SER A 692 1.79 -9.83 -16.42
N SER A 693 2.57 -10.12 -17.47
CA SER A 693 2.64 -11.46 -18.09
C SER A 693 3.75 -12.38 -17.54
N SER A 694 4.50 -11.96 -16.53
CA SER A 694 5.48 -12.79 -15.80
C SER A 694 5.55 -12.36 -14.34
N ASP A 695 6.01 -13.23 -13.44
CA ASP A 695 6.05 -12.87 -12.01
C ASP A 695 7.00 -11.70 -11.71
N LEU A 696 8.11 -11.64 -12.44
CA LEU A 696 9.01 -10.48 -12.45
C LEU A 696 9.74 -10.35 -13.79
N TRP A 697 10.27 -9.16 -14.05
CA TRP A 697 11.08 -8.82 -15.21
C TRP A 697 12.40 -8.21 -14.75
N VAL A 698 13.48 -8.53 -15.46
CA VAL A 698 14.81 -7.93 -15.25
C VAL A 698 15.24 -7.27 -16.55
N LEU A 699 15.41 -5.96 -16.51
CA LEU A 699 15.77 -5.13 -17.66
C LEU A 699 17.06 -4.36 -17.39
N LYS A 700 17.71 -3.90 -18.46
CA LYS A 700 18.69 -2.83 -18.36
C LYS A 700 17.96 -1.55 -17.97
N ASN A 701 18.53 -0.79 -17.05
CA ASN A 701 17.88 0.41 -16.55
C ASN A 701 18.16 1.61 -17.46
N HIS A 702 17.11 2.20 -18.03
CA HIS A 702 17.16 3.48 -18.75
C HIS A 702 16.31 4.53 -18.02
N PRO A 703 16.69 4.95 -16.81
CA PRO A 703 15.84 5.77 -15.95
C PRO A 703 15.45 7.12 -16.58
N ASP A 704 16.26 7.62 -17.53
CA ASP A 704 16.07 8.90 -18.19
C ASP A 704 15.07 8.83 -19.37
N THR A 705 14.77 7.65 -19.92
CA THR A 705 13.80 7.46 -21.03
C THR A 705 12.69 6.46 -20.71
N GLU A 706 12.88 5.63 -19.69
CA GLU A 706 11.95 4.59 -19.24
C GLU A 706 11.75 4.67 -17.71
N PRO A 707 11.26 5.83 -17.19
CA PRO A 707 11.16 6.02 -15.74
C PRO A 707 10.09 5.14 -15.09
N SER A 708 9.12 4.63 -15.86
CA SER A 708 7.96 3.87 -15.37
C SER A 708 7.62 2.66 -16.25
N ALA A 709 7.10 1.59 -15.64
CA ALA A 709 6.60 0.40 -16.36
C ALA A 709 5.27 0.63 -17.10
N ALA A 710 4.52 1.64 -16.68
CA ALA A 710 3.20 1.95 -17.20
C ALA A 710 2.93 3.46 -17.13
N HIS A 711 1.96 3.89 -17.92
CA HIS A 711 1.44 5.24 -17.91
C HIS A 711 -0.04 5.20 -17.51
N HIS A 712 -0.47 6.11 -16.63
CA HIS A 712 -1.85 6.10 -16.11
C HIS A 712 -2.95 6.22 -17.19
N LEU A 713 -2.62 6.79 -18.35
CA LEU A 713 -3.52 6.90 -19.49
C LEU A 713 -3.50 5.68 -20.43
N ASN A 714 -2.70 4.64 -20.16
CA ASN A 714 -2.68 3.41 -20.95
C ASN A 714 -4.07 2.74 -21.01
N TYR A 715 -4.88 2.91 -19.96
CA TYR A 715 -6.27 2.45 -19.91
C TYR A 715 -7.13 2.98 -21.07
N LEU A 716 -6.89 4.22 -21.53
CA LEU A 716 -7.68 4.84 -22.61
C LEU A 716 -7.16 4.53 -24.02
N GLU A 717 -6.01 3.87 -24.15
CA GLU A 717 -5.42 3.54 -25.46
C GLU A 717 -4.76 2.15 -25.41
N PRO A 718 -5.52 1.07 -25.16
CA PRO A 718 -4.96 -0.25 -24.92
C PRO A 718 -4.22 -0.81 -26.13
N LEU A 719 -4.57 -0.39 -27.35
CA LEU A 719 -3.94 -0.87 -28.57
C LEU A 719 -2.63 -0.16 -28.91
N ASP A 720 -2.43 1.10 -28.51
CA ASP A 720 -1.20 1.88 -28.71
C ASP A 720 -0.91 2.77 -27.48
N PRO A 721 -0.54 2.16 -26.34
CA PRO A 721 -0.34 2.88 -25.08
C PRO A 721 0.83 3.87 -25.16
N LEU A 722 0.82 4.89 -24.29
CA LEU A 722 1.92 5.87 -24.21
C LEU A 722 3.24 5.22 -23.77
N VAL A 723 3.13 4.28 -22.82
CA VAL A 723 4.21 3.39 -22.38
C VAL A 723 3.80 1.96 -22.68
N ASP A 724 4.44 1.38 -23.68
CA ASP A 724 4.31 -0.02 -24.07
C ASP A 724 5.47 -0.81 -23.45
N PHE A 725 5.18 -1.62 -22.43
CA PHE A 725 6.22 -2.34 -21.68
C PHE A 725 6.98 -3.34 -22.57
N GLU A 726 6.36 -3.87 -23.63
CA GLU A 726 7.05 -4.79 -24.55
C GLU A 726 8.18 -4.10 -25.30
N LYS A 727 8.04 -2.80 -25.60
CA LYS A 727 9.11 -2.02 -26.25
C LYS A 727 10.28 -1.70 -25.32
N MET A 728 10.09 -1.83 -24.00
CA MET A 728 11.18 -1.69 -23.02
C MET A 728 12.00 -2.98 -22.92
N VAL A 729 11.43 -4.12 -23.30
CA VAL A 729 12.14 -5.41 -23.34
C VAL A 729 12.73 -5.58 -24.75
N ASP A 730 13.84 -4.91 -25.02
CA ASP A 730 14.47 -4.85 -26.36
C ASP A 730 15.66 -5.81 -26.50
N ASP A 731 15.64 -6.89 -25.71
CA ASP A 731 16.66 -7.95 -25.72
C ASP A 731 18.06 -7.37 -25.45
N GLU A 732 18.22 -6.43 -24.53
CA GLU A 732 19.56 -5.89 -24.21
C GLU A 732 20.41 -6.85 -23.36
N GLU A 733 21.75 -6.67 -23.39
CA GLU A 733 22.64 -7.37 -22.46
C GLU A 733 22.57 -6.73 -21.07
N ILE A 734 22.44 -7.55 -20.03
CA ILE A 734 22.23 -7.12 -18.63
C ILE A 734 23.33 -7.61 -17.66
N THR A 735 24.50 -7.98 -18.20
CA THR A 735 25.63 -8.44 -17.39
C THR A 735 26.53 -7.27 -17.01
N GLU A 736 26.67 -6.99 -15.71
CA GLU A 736 27.51 -5.90 -15.19
C GLU A 736 27.00 -4.50 -15.54
N GLU A 737 25.69 -4.35 -15.69
CA GLU A 737 24.97 -3.13 -16.08
C GLU A 737 24.14 -2.57 -14.90
N ASP A 738 23.60 -1.36 -15.05
CA ASP A 738 22.54 -0.82 -14.16
C ASP A 738 21.25 -1.59 -14.43
N LEU A 739 20.70 -2.25 -13.40
CA LEU A 739 19.58 -3.17 -13.54
C LEU A 739 18.33 -2.64 -12.82
N VAL A 740 17.20 -2.78 -13.49
CA VAL A 740 15.89 -2.56 -12.88
C VAL A 740 15.11 -3.88 -12.85
N VAL A 741 14.49 -4.15 -11.71
CA VAL A 741 13.57 -5.28 -11.54
C VAL A 741 12.15 -4.76 -11.41
N TYR A 742 11.27 -5.17 -12.31
CA TYR A 742 9.83 -4.97 -12.16
C TYR A 742 9.23 -6.26 -11.61
N PHE A 743 8.59 -6.23 -10.46
CA PHE A 743 8.03 -7.44 -9.82
C PHE A 743 6.55 -7.25 -9.54
N ASN A 744 5.79 -8.31 -9.76
CA ASN A 744 4.35 -8.32 -9.57
C ASN A 744 3.99 -8.85 -8.18
N LEU A 745 3.10 -8.13 -7.51
CA LEU A 745 2.36 -8.57 -6.33
C LEU A 745 0.90 -8.83 -6.72
N GLY A 746 0.17 -9.58 -5.92
CA GLY A 746 -1.24 -9.90 -6.13
C GLY A 746 -1.50 -11.40 -6.11
N GLY A 747 -2.56 -11.84 -6.78
CA GLY A 747 -2.97 -13.23 -6.80
C GLY A 747 -4.34 -13.44 -7.46
N HIS A 748 -4.65 -14.71 -7.69
CA HIS A 748 -5.95 -15.14 -8.18
C HIS A 748 -6.98 -15.06 -7.06
N HIS A 749 -7.99 -14.22 -7.22
CA HIS A 749 -9.09 -14.09 -6.27
C HIS A 749 -10.35 -14.70 -6.87
N VAL A 750 -10.77 -15.82 -6.30
CA VAL A 750 -12.09 -16.40 -6.51
C VAL A 750 -12.84 -16.18 -5.20
N PRO A 751 -13.59 -15.07 -5.05
CA PRO A 751 -14.19 -14.74 -3.78
C PRO A 751 -15.20 -15.79 -3.35
N THR A 752 -15.46 -15.85 -2.05
CA THR A 752 -16.30 -16.84 -1.39
C THR A 752 -17.34 -16.14 -0.51
N THR A 753 -18.16 -16.91 0.20
CA THR A 753 -19.08 -16.35 1.20
C THR A 753 -18.36 -15.58 2.32
N GLN A 754 -17.05 -15.78 2.50
CA GLN A 754 -16.27 -15.09 3.54
C GLN A 754 -15.74 -13.73 3.07
N ASP A 755 -15.90 -13.41 1.78
CA ASP A 755 -15.59 -12.09 1.20
C ASP A 755 -16.82 -11.16 1.22
N ILE A 756 -17.90 -11.58 1.88
CA ILE A 756 -19.12 -10.80 2.08
C ILE A 756 -19.21 -10.42 3.57
N PRO A 757 -19.34 -9.12 3.90
CA PRO A 757 -19.42 -7.98 2.96
C PRO A 757 -18.07 -7.62 2.31
N ASN A 758 -16.94 -7.90 2.97
CA ASN A 758 -15.62 -7.48 2.49
C ASN A 758 -14.59 -8.61 2.47
N THR A 759 -13.65 -8.49 1.55
CA THR A 759 -12.45 -9.34 1.41
C THR A 759 -11.56 -9.22 2.65
N LEU A 760 -11.00 -10.33 3.11
CA LEU A 760 -10.17 -10.36 4.32
C LEU A 760 -8.67 -10.18 4.00
N MET A 761 -8.07 -9.09 4.49
CA MET A 761 -6.66 -8.74 4.25
C MET A 761 -5.62 -9.80 4.66
N HIS A 762 -5.93 -10.68 5.62
CA HIS A 762 -4.96 -11.68 6.09
C HIS A 762 -4.84 -12.89 5.14
N THR A 763 -5.87 -13.14 4.31
CA THR A 763 -5.86 -14.18 3.27
C THR A 763 -5.71 -13.61 1.87
N SER A 764 -6.02 -12.33 1.66
CA SER A 764 -5.74 -11.60 0.41
C SER A 764 -4.46 -10.77 0.57
N ALA A 765 -3.31 -11.45 0.57
CA ALA A 765 -2.00 -10.85 0.82
C ALA A 765 -0.90 -11.50 -0.03
N SER A 766 0.01 -10.68 -0.55
CA SER A 766 1.20 -11.14 -1.27
C SER A 766 2.39 -10.22 -0.97
N SER A 767 3.61 -10.74 -1.11
CA SER A 767 4.81 -9.91 -0.96
C SER A 767 6.03 -10.47 -1.66
N VAL A 768 6.99 -9.58 -1.89
CA VAL A 768 8.36 -9.88 -2.29
C VAL A 768 9.30 -9.30 -1.24
N MET A 769 10.33 -10.07 -0.89
CA MET A 769 11.37 -9.68 0.04
C MET A 769 12.72 -9.68 -0.66
N PHE A 770 13.52 -8.65 -0.36
CA PHE A 770 14.91 -8.50 -0.76
C PHE A 770 15.79 -8.78 0.45
N VAL A 771 16.54 -9.89 0.40
CA VAL A 771 17.32 -10.40 1.53
C VAL A 771 18.82 -10.33 1.21
N PRO A 772 19.67 -9.80 2.10
CA PRO A 772 21.12 -9.84 1.92
C PRO A 772 21.63 -11.27 1.68
N PHE A 773 22.32 -11.50 0.55
CA PHE A 773 22.92 -12.79 0.20
C PHE A 773 24.42 -12.64 0.00
N ASN A 774 25.21 -13.05 0.99
CA ASN A 774 26.65 -12.78 1.06
C ASN A 774 27.02 -11.28 0.97
N TYR A 775 26.05 -10.36 1.08
CA TYR A 775 26.28 -8.92 1.03
C TYR A 775 27.09 -8.41 2.23
N PHE A 776 26.89 -9.01 3.39
CA PHE A 776 27.66 -8.72 4.60
C PHE A 776 28.65 -9.84 4.90
N ASP A 777 29.63 -9.54 5.74
CA ASP A 777 30.62 -10.51 6.23
C ASP A 777 30.05 -11.48 7.28
N ASP A 778 28.98 -11.07 7.96
CA ASP A 778 28.23 -11.80 8.98
C ASP A 778 26.81 -11.19 9.16
N ASP A 779 26.02 -11.78 10.05
CA ASP A 779 24.68 -11.30 10.44
C ASP A 779 24.79 -9.93 11.14
N VAL A 780 24.45 -8.86 10.41
CA VAL A 780 24.48 -7.47 10.89
C VAL A 780 23.46 -7.20 12.00
N SER A 781 22.39 -8.00 12.09
CA SER A 781 21.41 -7.85 13.17
C SER A 781 22.02 -8.09 14.54
N ARG A 782 23.17 -8.78 14.63
CA ARG A 782 23.85 -9.02 15.90
C ARG A 782 24.20 -7.75 16.67
N ALA A 783 24.41 -6.63 15.97
CA ALA A 783 24.72 -5.35 16.57
C ALA A 783 23.47 -4.59 17.06
N THR A 784 22.33 -4.76 16.38
CA THR A 784 21.10 -3.97 16.60
C THR A 784 20.01 -4.74 17.34
N ARG A 785 20.01 -6.08 17.27
CA ARG A 785 18.98 -6.93 17.85
C ARG A 785 18.94 -6.83 19.37
N GLN A 786 17.72 -6.77 19.89
CA GLN A 786 17.48 -6.83 21.32
C GLN A 786 17.18 -8.27 21.72
N GLY A 787 18.04 -8.86 22.54
CA GLY A 787 17.88 -10.25 22.96
C GLY A 787 18.50 -10.54 24.32
N VAL A 788 18.38 -11.79 24.75
CA VAL A 788 18.92 -12.29 26.02
C VAL A 788 19.76 -13.54 25.79
N ARG A 789 20.81 -13.70 26.60
CA ARG A 789 21.53 -14.96 26.77
C ARG A 789 21.39 -15.45 28.20
N ILE A 790 20.84 -16.65 28.36
CA ILE A 790 20.67 -17.33 29.64
C ILE A 790 21.69 -18.47 29.70
N ASP A 791 22.63 -18.44 30.64
CA ASP A 791 23.53 -19.57 30.89
C ASP A 791 22.88 -20.56 31.88
N ARG A 792 22.88 -21.85 31.51
CA ARG A 792 22.22 -22.94 32.27
C ARG A 792 23.19 -23.77 33.12
N ARG A 793 24.47 -23.38 33.18
CA ARG A 793 25.44 -24.06 34.05
C ARG A 793 25.13 -23.72 35.50
N ARG A 794 24.88 -24.73 36.35
CA ARG A 794 24.81 -24.55 37.81
C ARG A 794 26.12 -23.90 38.25
N ALA A 795 26.03 -22.69 38.80
CA ALA A 795 27.15 -22.11 39.52
C ALA A 795 27.48 -23.06 40.67
N GLN A 796 28.66 -23.71 40.64
CA GLN A 796 29.14 -24.38 41.84
C GLN A 796 29.23 -23.33 42.96
N PRO A 797 28.71 -23.60 44.17
CA PRO A 797 28.85 -22.66 45.26
C PRO A 797 30.35 -22.43 45.51
N ARG A 798 30.80 -21.18 45.42
CA ARG A 798 32.11 -20.80 45.99
C ARG A 798 31.97 -20.90 47.51
N GLY A 799 32.25 -22.07 48.06
CA GLY A 799 32.22 -22.37 49.49
C GLY A 799 33.53 -22.99 49.97
N SER A 800 34.24 -22.21 50.79
CA SER A 800 35.32 -22.56 51.74
C SER A 800 36.56 -23.31 51.26
N VAL A 801 37.69 -22.59 51.27
CA VAL A 801 38.98 -23.14 51.67
C VAL A 801 38.86 -23.70 53.09
N GLY A 802 39.25 -24.97 53.30
CA GLY A 802 39.36 -25.56 54.63
C GLY A 802 39.76 -27.04 54.65
N GLY A 803 41.05 -27.32 54.87
CA GLY A 803 41.53 -28.44 55.71
C GLY A 803 41.54 -29.88 55.16
N ALA A 804 42.72 -30.30 54.68
CA ALA A 804 43.37 -31.61 54.79
C ALA A 804 42.54 -32.91 55.03
N THR A 805 42.74 -33.95 54.20
CA THR A 805 43.65 -35.09 54.48
C THR A 805 43.56 -36.23 53.43
N ARG A 806 44.76 -36.76 53.10
CA ARG A 806 45.14 -38.13 52.65
C ARG A 806 44.51 -38.82 51.42
N ALA A 807 45.38 -39.16 50.46
CA ALA A 807 45.26 -40.25 49.47
C ALA A 807 45.31 -41.66 50.14
N PRO A 808 44.94 -42.77 49.45
CA PRO A 808 45.81 -43.47 48.46
C PRO A 808 45.05 -43.93 47.18
N ALA A 809 45.59 -43.96 45.95
CA ALA A 809 46.68 -44.74 45.32
C ALA A 809 46.25 -46.10 44.69
N VAL A 810 46.82 -46.35 43.49
CA VAL A 810 47.04 -47.64 42.77
C VAL A 810 45.86 -48.18 41.94
N GLY A 811 46.01 -48.63 40.68
CA GLY A 811 47.18 -48.92 39.83
C GLY A 811 46.79 -48.93 38.33
N ASP A 812 47.70 -48.60 37.41
CA ASP A 812 48.67 -49.52 36.76
C ASP A 812 47.96 -50.53 35.81
N VAL A 813 48.34 -50.76 34.54
CA VAL A 813 49.66 -50.75 33.91
C VAL A 813 49.49 -50.94 32.37
N VAL A 814 50.30 -50.19 31.58
CA VAL A 814 51.13 -50.57 30.41
C VAL A 814 50.48 -51.36 29.25
N GLY A 815 50.73 -51.06 27.96
CA GLY A 815 51.62 -50.13 27.30
C GLY A 815 52.24 -50.72 26.02
N THR A 816 53.00 -49.87 25.31
CA THR A 816 54.10 -50.17 24.36
C THR A 816 53.67 -50.66 22.97
N ASN A 817 54.24 -50.28 21.81
CA ASN A 817 55.42 -49.54 21.32
C ASN A 817 55.17 -49.28 19.80
N ALA A 818 55.87 -48.49 18.98
CA ALA A 818 56.78 -47.34 19.04
C ALA A 818 57.30 -47.09 17.58
N LYS A 819 57.84 -45.88 17.30
CA LYS A 819 58.77 -45.44 16.21
C LYS A 819 58.17 -45.05 14.84
N GLU A 820 58.64 -44.04 14.08
CA GLU A 820 59.81 -43.11 14.08
C GLU A 820 59.45 -41.92 13.12
N ASP A 821 59.57 -40.63 13.52
CA ASP A 821 60.64 -39.63 13.23
C ASP A 821 60.77 -39.07 11.78
N VAL A 822 60.66 -37.73 11.59
CA VAL A 822 61.63 -36.82 10.89
C VAL A 822 61.33 -35.32 11.21
N ARG A 823 62.41 -34.61 11.58
CA ARG A 823 62.67 -33.15 11.84
C ARG A 823 62.18 -32.16 10.74
N ARG A 824 61.99 -30.83 10.95
CA ARG A 824 62.99 -29.78 11.34
C ARG A 824 62.34 -28.37 11.56
N SER A 825 63.07 -27.52 12.30
CA SER A 825 62.85 -26.12 12.79
C SER A 825 62.50 -25.04 11.74
N SER A 826 61.92 -23.85 12.04
CA SER A 826 62.50 -22.73 12.83
C SER A 826 61.52 -21.54 13.09
N LYS A 827 61.69 -20.82 14.23
CA LYS A 827 61.03 -19.55 14.66
C LYS A 827 61.22 -18.36 13.68
N PRO A 828 60.46 -17.23 13.80
CA PRO A 828 60.90 -16.09 14.66
C PRO A 828 59.75 -15.31 15.35
N ARG A 829 59.91 -14.96 16.64
CA ARG A 829 60.15 -13.61 17.25
C ARG A 829 58.91 -12.76 17.57
N SER A 830 58.69 -12.63 18.89
CA SER A 830 57.92 -11.59 19.55
C SER A 830 58.65 -10.23 19.53
N HIS A 831 57.90 -9.15 19.32
CA HIS A 831 58.23 -7.83 19.87
C HIS A 831 57.00 -7.26 20.58
N THR A 832 57.12 -7.16 21.89
CA THR A 832 56.28 -6.40 22.81
C THR A 832 56.50 -4.89 22.62
N MET A 833 55.41 -4.12 22.55
CA MET A 833 55.37 -2.78 23.14
C MET A 833 54.16 -2.66 24.07
N LYS A 834 54.45 -2.08 25.24
CA LYS A 834 53.61 -1.90 26.41
C LYS A 834 52.49 -0.89 26.17
N SER A 835 51.31 -1.13 26.73
CA SER A 835 50.52 -0.07 27.37
C SER A 835 50.14 -0.53 28.77
N ASN A 836 50.74 0.14 29.76
CA ASN A 836 50.23 0.16 31.13
C ASN A 836 49.19 1.27 31.19
N HIS A 837 47.95 0.95 31.53
CA HIS A 837 47.24 1.74 32.51
C HIS A 837 46.35 0.81 33.33
N ASP A 838 46.75 0.64 34.59
CA ASP A 838 45.93 0.10 35.66
C ASP A 838 44.70 1.00 35.83
N ASP A 839 43.51 0.48 35.53
CA ASP A 839 42.27 0.99 36.12
C ASP A 839 41.74 -0.06 37.09
N LYS A 840 41.91 0.26 38.38
CA LYS A 840 41.16 -0.34 39.47
C LYS A 840 39.68 -0.09 39.19
N ILE A 841 38.96 -1.17 38.91
CA ILE A 841 37.50 -1.19 38.90
C ILE A 841 37.04 -0.76 40.30
N ARG A 842 36.62 0.50 40.41
CA ARG A 842 35.80 0.99 41.51
C ARG A 842 34.40 0.44 41.31
N ASP A 843 33.96 -0.31 42.31
CA ASP A 843 32.72 -1.07 42.35
C ASP A 843 31.54 -0.19 42.84
N ASP A 844 31.47 1.06 42.36
CA ASP A 844 30.41 2.02 42.70
C ASP A 844 30.04 2.81 41.44
N ASP A 845 29.16 2.22 40.64
CA ASP A 845 28.27 2.94 39.72
C ASP A 845 26.95 2.17 39.66
N ASP A 846 25.85 2.92 39.68
CA ASP A 846 24.46 2.46 39.79
C ASP A 846 24.15 1.15 39.04
N LYS A 847 23.57 0.19 39.77
CA LYS A 847 23.05 -1.08 39.25
C LYS A 847 21.82 -0.86 38.36
N GLN A 848 21.98 -0.24 37.19
CA GLN A 848 21.04 -0.46 36.09
C GLN A 848 21.32 -1.86 35.53
N VAL A 849 20.48 -2.83 35.91
CA VAL A 849 20.47 -4.14 35.28
C VAL A 849 20.17 -3.94 33.79
N LYS A 850 21.16 -4.19 32.92
CA LYS A 850 20.94 -4.18 31.46
C LYS A 850 20.16 -5.42 31.09
N TYR A 851 18.87 -5.26 30.75
CA TYR A 851 18.02 -6.43 30.50
C TYR A 851 18.16 -7.02 29.08
N PHE A 852 18.45 -6.16 28.11
CA PHE A 852 18.59 -6.51 26.70
C PHE A 852 20.06 -6.38 26.26
N GLY A 853 20.51 -7.32 25.44
CA GLY A 853 21.92 -7.43 25.02
C GLY A 853 22.87 -7.92 26.12
N ALA A 854 22.35 -8.55 27.18
CA ALA A 854 23.12 -8.94 28.35
C ALA A 854 23.19 -10.47 28.56
N ARG A 855 24.18 -10.89 29.36
CA ARG A 855 24.46 -12.27 29.73
C ARG A 855 24.04 -12.53 31.19
N TYR A 856 23.18 -13.51 31.38
CA TYR A 856 22.67 -13.88 32.71
C TYR A 856 23.24 -15.22 33.17
N THR A 857 23.82 -15.22 34.37
CA THR A 857 24.45 -16.39 35.00
C THR A 857 23.76 -16.84 36.29
N LYS A 858 22.66 -16.17 36.66
CA LYS A 858 21.78 -16.43 37.81
C LYS A 858 20.34 -16.14 37.38
N ASP A 859 19.36 -16.57 38.17
CA ASP A 859 17.94 -16.30 37.93
C ASP A 859 17.69 -14.79 37.79
N VAL A 860 16.99 -14.42 36.70
CA VAL A 860 16.63 -13.04 36.41
C VAL A 860 15.21 -12.83 36.90
N LYS A 861 15.05 -12.19 38.05
CA LYS A 861 13.75 -11.71 38.51
C LYS A 861 13.44 -10.45 37.72
N ILE A 862 12.51 -10.53 36.77
CA ILE A 862 12.00 -9.36 36.07
C ILE A 862 11.01 -8.67 37.03
N PRO A 863 11.24 -7.41 37.44
CA PRO A 863 10.29 -6.68 38.27
C PRO A 863 8.92 -6.60 37.58
N LYS A 864 7.82 -6.66 38.34
CA LYS A 864 6.45 -6.57 37.78
C LYS A 864 6.30 -5.27 36.97
N GLU A 865 6.97 -4.22 37.41
CA GLU A 865 7.02 -2.87 36.81
C GLU A 865 7.74 -2.83 35.44
N MET A 866 8.49 -3.87 35.07
CA MET A 866 9.12 -4.03 33.74
C MET A 866 8.28 -4.88 32.79
N LEU A 867 7.42 -5.76 33.32
CA LEU A 867 6.35 -6.42 32.56
C LEU A 867 5.13 -5.50 32.40
N SER A 868 5.03 -4.49 33.27
CA SER A 868 4.02 -3.45 33.29
C SER A 868 4.72 -2.09 33.26
N PRO A 869 5.25 -1.65 32.10
CA PRO A 869 5.97 -0.38 32.00
C PRO A 869 5.14 0.75 32.60
N ASP A 870 5.79 1.71 33.26
CA ASP A 870 5.11 2.88 33.81
C ASP A 870 4.47 3.69 32.68
N LEU A 871 3.17 3.49 32.46
CA LEU A 871 2.37 4.19 31.47
C LEU A 871 1.86 5.55 31.99
N SER A 872 2.28 6.02 33.17
CA SER A 872 1.81 7.30 33.73
C SER A 872 2.06 8.49 32.80
N HIS A 873 3.13 8.44 32.01
CA HIS A 873 3.43 9.46 31.00
C HIS A 873 2.50 9.41 29.77
N TYR A 874 1.91 8.25 29.47
CA TYR A 874 0.77 8.16 28.57
C TYR A 874 -0.46 8.72 29.30
N MET A 875 -0.78 8.22 30.50
CA MET A 875 -2.00 8.49 31.26
C MET A 875 -2.08 9.88 31.91
N LYS A 876 -2.83 10.81 31.33
CA LYS A 876 -3.34 12.00 32.07
C LYS A 876 -4.70 11.71 32.69
N SER A 877 -4.87 12.00 33.97
CA SER A 877 -6.20 12.09 34.58
C SER A 877 -6.96 13.25 33.94
N ARG A 878 -8.18 13.01 33.49
CA ARG A 878 -9.13 14.10 33.23
C ARG A 878 -9.38 14.80 34.56
N ASP A 879 -9.16 16.12 34.63
CA ASP A 879 -9.55 16.91 35.79
C ASP A 879 -11.07 16.72 36.03
N GLY A 880 -11.43 16.08 37.15
CA GLY A 880 -12.81 16.05 37.66
C GLY A 880 -13.66 14.78 37.47
N GLY A 881 -13.10 13.63 37.08
CA GLY A 881 -13.85 12.35 37.03
C GLY A 881 -13.92 11.62 38.38
N PRO A 882 -15.04 10.94 38.74
CA PRO A 882 -15.12 10.14 39.96
C PRO A 882 -14.14 8.95 39.95
N ALA A 883 -13.62 8.59 41.12
CA ALA A 883 -12.71 7.45 41.27
C ALA A 883 -13.43 6.14 40.88
N GLY A 884 -12.85 5.38 39.93
CA GLY A 884 -13.37 4.08 39.48
C GLY A 884 -13.91 4.02 38.05
N GLU A 885 -13.94 5.13 37.31
CA GLU A 885 -14.36 5.17 35.89
C GLU A 885 -13.20 5.17 34.89
N TRP A 886 -13.51 4.81 33.64
CA TRP A 886 -12.62 4.77 32.49
C TRP A 886 -11.81 6.07 32.32
N LYS A 887 -10.48 5.95 32.34
CA LYS A 887 -9.57 7.10 32.14
C LYS A 887 -9.20 7.22 30.65
N THR A 888 -9.48 8.38 30.07
CA THR A 888 -9.08 8.74 28.69
C THR A 888 -7.66 9.30 28.69
N VAL A 889 -6.86 8.90 27.70
CA VAL A 889 -5.43 9.22 27.65
C VAL A 889 -5.12 10.10 26.42
N ARG A 890 -4.36 11.19 26.58
CA ARG A 890 -3.81 11.98 25.46
C ARG A 890 -2.31 11.72 25.34
N ASN A 891 -1.86 11.26 24.17
CA ASN A 891 -0.43 11.20 23.84
C ASN A 891 0.09 12.60 23.39
N HIS A 892 1.35 12.89 23.68
CA HIS A 892 2.08 14.11 23.31
C HIS A 892 2.93 13.96 22.03
N VAL A 893 2.87 12.83 21.32
CA VAL A 893 3.55 12.65 20.02
C VAL A 893 2.75 13.44 18.96
N GLY A 894 3.39 14.44 18.36
CA GLY A 894 2.72 15.48 17.57
C GLY A 894 2.08 15.00 16.27
N GLY A 895 0.92 15.57 15.96
CA GLY A 895 0.21 15.48 14.67
C GLY A 895 -0.93 14.45 14.66
N GLY A 896 -2.18 14.92 14.62
CA GLY A 896 -3.37 14.09 14.36
C GLY A 896 -4.21 13.70 15.59
N LEU A 897 -5.52 13.53 15.39
CA LEU A 897 -6.59 13.39 16.40
C LEU A 897 -6.43 12.23 17.41
N LEU A 898 -7.18 12.36 18.52
CA LEU A 898 -7.33 11.45 19.68
C LEU A 898 -7.11 9.94 19.40
N GLY A 899 -5.95 9.41 19.82
CA GLY A 899 -5.85 8.01 20.23
C GLY A 899 -6.54 7.83 21.59
N LEU A 900 -7.82 7.46 21.62
CA LEU A 900 -8.55 7.14 22.85
C LEU A 900 -8.02 5.83 23.44
N PHE A 901 -7.11 5.89 24.42
CA PHE A 901 -6.90 4.74 25.30
C PHE A 901 -7.97 4.76 26.38
N VAL A 902 -8.70 3.65 26.53
CA VAL A 902 -9.74 3.48 27.53
C VAL A 902 -9.37 2.26 28.37
N GLY A 903 -8.91 2.49 29.60
CA GLY A 903 -8.53 1.43 30.55
C GLY A 903 -9.28 1.58 31.88
N LYS A 904 -9.76 0.46 32.43
CA LYS A 904 -10.34 0.39 33.77
C LYS A 904 -9.24 0.07 34.78
N GLU A 905 -9.11 0.89 35.82
CA GLU A 905 -8.21 0.65 36.94
C GLU A 905 -8.75 -0.55 37.74
N ARG A 906 -8.04 -1.70 37.67
CA ARG A 906 -8.38 -2.89 38.46
C ARG A 906 -7.81 -2.67 39.85
N LEU A 907 -8.68 -2.42 40.84
CA LEU A 907 -8.28 -2.38 42.24
C LEU A 907 -7.64 -3.73 42.59
N GLU A 908 -6.39 -3.66 43.07
CA GLU A 908 -5.61 -4.81 43.50
C GLU A 908 -6.32 -5.51 44.66
N ASP A 909 -6.73 -6.76 44.47
CA ASP A 909 -6.77 -7.73 45.56
C ASP A 909 -5.75 -8.81 45.25
N ASP A 910 -4.92 -9.08 46.25
CA ASP A 910 -3.84 -10.06 46.32
C ASP A 910 -4.11 -11.35 45.52
N GLU A 911 -3.21 -11.70 44.60
CA GLU A 911 -2.66 -13.06 44.55
C GLU A 911 -1.37 -13.13 43.71
N ARG A 912 -0.34 -13.71 44.31
CA ARG A 912 1.01 -13.89 43.76
C ARG A 912 0.99 -14.84 42.57
N LEU A 913 1.67 -14.46 41.49
CA LEU A 913 2.17 -15.40 40.48
C LEU A 913 3.70 -15.46 40.60
N ASP A 914 4.21 -16.58 41.14
CA ASP A 914 5.61 -16.98 41.03
C ASP A 914 5.86 -17.48 39.60
N TRP A 915 6.92 -16.97 38.95
CA TRP A 915 7.49 -17.49 37.70
C TRP A 915 8.87 -18.09 37.95
#